data_AF-A0A535DL84-F1
#
_entry.id   AF-A0A535DL84-F1
#
_cell.length_a   1.000
_cell.length_b   1.000
_cell.length_c   1.000
_cell.angle_alpha   90.00
_cell.angle_beta   90.00
_cell.angle_gamma   90.00
#
_symmetry.space_group_name_H-M   'P 1'
#
loop_
_entity.id
_entity.type
_entity.pdbx_description
1 polymer ?
#
loop_
_entity_poly.entity_id
_entity_poly.type
_entity_poly.pdbx_seq_one_letter_code
_entity_poly.pdbx_strand_id
1 'polypeptide(L)'
;MSIQDIRDALVIRERDIFLITDIAGQVPRGNKNGYGLYYSDTRYLSGYEFSFSTSRPLMLLSTAELGYSSEQVMTNLAMTDVEGRHLPQGTIEVHRTRVLEDVLEEIVAATNYNDFEVHLELIFRFAADFADLFLVRGYEPEEQGTALPPVWQEGALRMSYKGSDNRMRQTMIIFTPRPDSVQTDQDVAFASFSVTLAPRATAIIRMVVTMDGRLESPQGVARFAIVEKEYRQWLRKAVQIKTDNDFFDAVLSRSLGDLRMLWNHEEFEGGYPAAGTPWFDTLFGRDTAIVGIQTLWLKPDLARQCLGALARHQGKKFDSWRDEEPGKILHELRVGELTQTGELPFSPYFGSIDSTPLFLMLAAEYFRWTADRDLMQHLETNLRAALHWIEEYGDPRKRGYVEYEKRSPRGLLNQGWKDSEDSMVRGDGSLVDSPITLVEVQAYVYAAQRGLAPVFRALGDEGEAQALMEKSEALRQRFARDFWLDAGYYSLALDGEGAPSTALTSNGGHALWGGIAEPHQALRVVRRMSKKDMFSGWGLRTLTSASPRFNPQGYHLGTVWPHDNSIAAMGFKRYGCERELNQVATALFDAAKAFPYYRLPELFGGTPRSAHHAPVPYPVACRPQAWAAGAFPLITQAILGLCPDAPNKRLYLVRPVLPDWLREVQVHGVRVGRATVDLYYERDDQGVSEVGVLDVRGDLQVDIVDQWPR
;
A
#
# COMPACT_ATOMS: atom_id res chain seq x y z
N MET A 1 2.85 3.15 -19.33
CA MET A 1 2.40 4.22 -18.42
C MET A 1 2.86 5.55 -19.01
N SER A 2 1.97 6.51 -19.23
CA SER A 2 2.29 7.85 -19.77
C SER A 2 2.93 8.78 -18.73
N ILE A 3 2.80 8.44 -17.44
CA ILE A 3 3.34 9.19 -16.30
C ILE A 3 4.87 9.16 -16.33
N GLN A 4 5.49 10.34 -16.19
CA GLN A 4 6.94 10.48 -16.32
C GLN A 4 7.69 10.25 -15.01
N ASP A 5 7.42 11.06 -13.97
CA ASP A 5 8.17 11.02 -12.71
C ASP A 5 7.38 11.66 -11.56
N ILE A 6 7.27 10.95 -10.43
CA ILE A 6 6.64 11.43 -9.20
C ILE A 6 7.53 11.22 -7.95
N ARG A 7 8.84 11.02 -8.11
CA ARG A 7 9.75 10.72 -6.98
C ARG A 7 9.73 11.77 -5.86
N ASP A 8 9.52 13.02 -6.23
CA ASP A 8 9.48 14.17 -5.31
C ASP A 8 8.06 14.70 -5.08
N ALA A 9 7.04 14.04 -5.61
CA ALA A 9 5.67 14.49 -5.47
C ALA A 9 5.22 14.48 -4.00
N LEU A 10 4.40 15.45 -3.64
CA LEU A 10 3.69 15.47 -2.37
C LEU A 10 2.36 14.75 -2.56
N VAL A 11 2.05 13.85 -1.64
CA VAL A 11 0.79 13.12 -1.63
C VAL A 11 0.14 13.32 -0.27
N ILE A 12 -1.08 13.84 -0.29
CA ILE A 12 -1.98 13.78 0.87
C ILE A 12 -3.23 13.00 0.52
N ARG A 13 -3.77 12.26 1.48
CA ARG A 13 -4.95 11.40 1.34
C ARG A 13 -5.70 11.35 2.66
N GLU A 14 -7.03 11.37 2.58
CA GLU A 14 -7.89 10.95 3.68
C GLU A 14 -9.14 10.32 3.06
N ARG A 15 -9.57 9.18 3.61
CA ARG A 15 -10.68 8.37 3.06
C ARG A 15 -10.41 8.04 1.58
N ASP A 16 -11.31 8.35 0.67
CA ASP A 16 -11.24 8.04 -0.77
C ASP A 16 -10.86 9.26 -1.63
N ILE A 17 -10.29 10.30 -1.00
CA ILE A 17 -9.81 11.51 -1.67
C ILE A 17 -8.29 11.59 -1.51
N PHE A 18 -7.58 11.89 -2.59
CA PHE A 18 -6.16 12.22 -2.52
C PHE A 18 -5.79 13.39 -3.43
N LEU A 19 -4.78 14.14 -3.00
CA LEU A 19 -4.17 15.22 -3.77
C LEU A 19 -2.70 14.88 -3.98
N ILE A 20 -2.27 14.92 -5.24
CA ILE A 20 -0.87 14.82 -5.62
C ILE A 20 -0.42 16.11 -6.32
N THR A 21 0.67 16.70 -5.81
CA THR A 21 1.24 17.95 -6.33
C THR A 21 2.74 17.84 -6.56
N ASP A 22 3.32 18.85 -7.22
CA ASP A 22 4.76 19.07 -7.16
C ASP A 22 5.22 19.49 -5.75
N ILE A 23 6.54 19.66 -5.58
CA ILE A 23 7.15 20.10 -4.31
C ILE A 23 6.73 21.50 -3.87
N ALA A 24 6.18 22.33 -4.75
CA ALA A 24 5.70 23.67 -4.42
C ALA A 24 4.20 23.68 -4.05
N GLY A 25 3.58 22.51 -3.94
CA GLY A 25 2.15 22.40 -3.68
C GLY A 25 1.29 22.80 -4.89
N GLN A 26 1.83 22.79 -6.11
CA GLN A 26 1.12 23.20 -7.31
C GLN A 26 0.68 21.98 -8.12
N VAL A 27 -0.42 22.13 -8.86
CA VAL A 27 -0.83 21.22 -9.93
C VAL A 27 -0.73 22.02 -11.23
N PRO A 28 0.42 22.00 -11.93
CA PRO A 28 0.58 22.71 -13.19
C PRO A 28 -0.36 22.15 -14.25
N ARG A 29 -1.02 23.03 -15.01
CA ARG A 29 -1.87 22.62 -16.14
C ARG A 29 -1.04 21.86 -17.18
N GLY A 30 -1.58 20.75 -17.69
CA GLY A 30 -0.92 19.94 -18.71
C GLY A 30 0.30 19.18 -18.21
N ASN A 31 0.45 19.03 -16.89
CA ASN A 31 1.52 18.21 -16.31
C ASN A 31 1.42 16.76 -16.81
N LYS A 32 2.58 16.14 -17.04
CA LYS A 32 2.71 14.73 -17.48
C LYS A 32 2.97 13.77 -16.32
N ASN A 33 2.87 14.24 -15.09
CA ASN A 33 3.17 13.48 -13.88
C ASN A 33 1.91 12.93 -13.20
N GLY A 34 0.72 13.30 -13.71
CA GLY A 34 -0.54 12.90 -13.09
C GLY A 34 -0.86 13.68 -11.81
N TYR A 35 -0.34 14.90 -11.65
CA TYR A 35 -0.73 15.78 -10.55
C TYR A 35 -2.21 16.16 -10.67
N GLY A 36 -2.88 16.26 -9.52
CA GLY A 36 -4.30 16.56 -9.44
C GLY A 36 -4.96 16.19 -8.12
N LEU A 37 -6.21 16.62 -7.98
CA LEU A 37 -7.13 16.17 -6.93
C LEU A 37 -7.98 15.03 -7.48
N TYR A 38 -7.99 13.90 -6.78
CA TYR A 38 -8.63 12.68 -7.21
C TYR A 38 -9.69 12.22 -6.22
N TYR A 39 -10.73 11.64 -6.78
CA TYR A 39 -11.81 11.00 -6.04
C TYR A 39 -12.41 9.89 -6.91
N SER A 40 -12.63 8.69 -6.35
CA SER A 40 -13.29 7.58 -7.04
C SER A 40 -12.75 7.30 -8.46
N ASP A 41 -11.44 7.05 -8.56
CA ASP A 41 -10.69 6.81 -9.81
C ASP A 41 -10.78 7.96 -10.86
N THR A 42 -11.14 9.18 -10.47
CA THR A 42 -11.28 10.33 -11.39
C THR A 42 -10.50 11.55 -10.91
N ARG A 43 -9.83 12.27 -11.82
CA ARG A 43 -9.12 13.54 -11.53
C ARG A 43 -10.06 14.76 -11.62
N TYR A 44 -10.55 15.24 -10.49
CA TYR A 44 -11.47 16.37 -10.39
C TYR A 44 -10.81 17.75 -10.57
N LEU A 45 -9.50 17.86 -10.31
CA LEU A 45 -8.70 19.03 -10.67
C LEU A 45 -7.42 18.59 -11.38
N SER A 46 -7.21 19.09 -12.59
CA SER A 46 -6.03 18.87 -13.42
C SER A 46 -5.11 20.10 -13.51
N GLY A 47 -5.57 21.23 -12.98
CA GLY A 47 -4.80 22.44 -12.73
C GLY A 47 -5.24 23.08 -11.42
N TYR A 48 -4.28 23.42 -10.58
CA TYR A 48 -4.49 24.12 -9.33
C TYR A 48 -3.20 24.86 -8.97
N GLU A 49 -3.15 26.14 -9.30
CA GLU A 49 -1.97 26.98 -9.12
C GLU A 49 -2.27 28.27 -8.33
N PHE A 50 -1.24 28.81 -7.67
CA PHE A 50 -1.29 30.07 -6.93
C PHE A 50 -0.04 30.91 -7.19
N SER A 51 -0.23 32.21 -7.36
CA SER A 51 0.81 33.19 -7.66
C SER A 51 0.51 34.58 -7.10
N PHE A 52 1.54 35.44 -7.05
CA PHE A 52 1.40 36.88 -6.86
C PHE A 52 1.38 37.56 -8.22
N SER A 53 0.25 38.13 -8.65
CA SER A 53 0.13 38.70 -10.01
C SER A 53 0.73 37.76 -11.07
N THR A 54 1.82 38.15 -11.74
CA THR A 54 2.52 37.34 -12.76
C THR A 54 3.69 36.50 -12.25
N SER A 55 4.01 36.57 -10.95
CA SER A 55 5.18 35.92 -10.33
C SER A 55 4.79 34.73 -9.46
N ARG A 56 5.49 33.60 -9.63
CA ARG A 56 5.33 32.45 -8.74
C ARG A 56 6.11 32.67 -7.44
N PRO A 57 5.56 32.27 -6.29
CA PRO A 57 6.28 32.36 -5.04
C PRO A 57 7.48 31.39 -5.01
N LEU A 58 8.57 31.80 -4.36
CA LEU A 58 9.72 30.97 -4.05
C LEU A 58 9.41 30.10 -2.83
N MET A 59 9.56 28.78 -2.95
CA MET A 59 9.30 27.83 -1.85
C MET A 59 10.49 27.78 -0.87
N LEU A 60 10.18 27.85 0.42
CA LEU A 60 11.14 27.79 1.53
C LEU A 60 10.98 26.52 2.38
N LEU A 61 9.74 26.12 2.64
CA LEU A 61 9.36 24.86 3.29
C LEU A 61 8.30 24.17 2.44
N SER A 62 8.39 22.84 2.35
CA SER A 62 7.34 22.02 1.78
C SER A 62 7.30 20.66 2.43
N THR A 63 6.16 20.31 3.02
CA THR A 63 5.97 19.04 3.71
C THR A 63 4.56 18.49 3.55
N ALA A 64 4.44 17.17 3.53
CA ALA A 64 3.20 16.39 3.59
C ALA A 64 3.34 15.23 4.59
N GLU A 65 4.20 15.39 5.59
CA GLU A 65 4.58 14.35 6.54
C GLU A 65 3.37 13.73 7.26
N LEU A 66 2.35 14.52 7.58
CA LEU A 66 1.14 14.05 8.27
C LEU A 66 0.30 13.10 7.42
N GLY A 67 0.47 13.08 6.09
CA GLY A 67 -0.27 12.23 5.17
C GLY A 67 -1.69 12.73 4.84
N TYR A 68 -2.44 13.28 5.78
CA TYR A 68 -3.75 13.91 5.53
C TYR A 68 -3.67 15.43 5.34
N SER A 69 -2.50 16.03 5.56
CA SER A 69 -2.28 17.47 5.51
C SER A 69 -0.91 17.80 4.93
N SER A 70 -0.84 18.94 4.23
CA SER A 70 0.42 19.49 3.73
C SER A 70 0.56 20.97 4.08
N GLU A 71 1.81 21.40 4.14
CA GLU A 71 2.20 22.76 4.51
C GLU A 71 3.30 23.24 3.56
N GLN A 72 3.15 24.49 3.11
CA GLN A 72 4.18 25.20 2.37
C GLN A 72 4.40 26.58 2.98
N VAL A 73 5.65 26.93 3.25
CA VAL A 73 6.08 28.31 3.53
C VAL A 73 6.79 28.81 2.28
N MET A 74 6.34 29.94 1.76
CA MET A 74 6.84 30.50 0.52
C MET A 74 7.07 32.01 0.68
N THR A 75 7.79 32.62 -0.25
CA THR A 75 8.02 34.07 -0.26
C THR A 75 8.01 34.65 -1.67
N ASN A 76 7.90 35.97 -1.80
CA ASN A 76 8.01 36.64 -3.08
C ASN A 76 9.46 36.66 -3.59
N LEU A 77 9.63 36.51 -4.91
CA LEU A 77 10.81 37.01 -5.60
C LEU A 77 10.79 38.53 -5.66
N ALA A 78 11.91 39.15 -6.03
CA ALA A 78 11.93 40.58 -6.32
C ALA A 78 10.87 40.89 -7.40
N MET A 79 9.92 41.76 -7.07
CA MET A 79 8.77 42.06 -7.91
C MET A 79 8.31 43.51 -7.72
N THR A 80 7.31 43.93 -8.48
CA THR A 80 6.60 45.19 -8.23
C THR A 80 5.22 44.89 -7.71
N ASP A 81 4.76 45.69 -6.75
CA ASP A 81 3.38 45.66 -6.28
C ASP A 81 2.43 46.29 -7.32
N VAL A 82 1.11 46.26 -7.08
CA VAL A 82 0.13 46.77 -8.06
C VAL A 82 0.21 48.29 -8.27
N GLU A 83 0.84 49.03 -7.36
CA GLU A 83 1.09 50.47 -7.48
C GLU A 83 2.44 50.79 -8.16
N GLY A 84 3.20 49.77 -8.56
CA GLY A 84 4.51 49.91 -9.20
C GLY A 84 5.66 50.09 -8.21
N ARG A 85 5.44 49.90 -6.91
CA ARG A 85 6.49 49.94 -5.89
C ARG A 85 7.34 48.68 -5.97
N HIS A 86 8.65 48.84 -5.88
CA HIS A 86 9.56 47.69 -5.83
C HIS A 86 9.45 46.97 -4.48
N LEU A 87 9.19 45.66 -4.54
CA LEU A 87 9.19 44.75 -3.42
C LEU A 87 10.48 43.92 -3.45
N PRO A 88 11.36 44.05 -2.45
CA PRO A 88 12.53 43.19 -2.34
C PRO A 88 12.12 41.72 -2.18
N GLN A 89 12.97 40.81 -2.65
CA GLN A 89 12.80 39.37 -2.42
C GLN A 89 12.75 39.08 -0.92
N GLY A 90 11.91 38.14 -0.50
CA GLY A 90 11.89 37.69 0.89
C GLY A 90 11.07 38.57 1.85
N THR A 91 10.27 39.51 1.33
CA THR A 91 9.59 40.52 2.16
C THR A 91 8.10 40.28 2.33
N ILE A 92 7.52 39.38 1.55
CA ILE A 92 6.17 38.85 1.69
C ILE A 92 6.30 37.35 1.98
N GLU A 93 5.76 36.89 3.09
CA GLU A 93 5.67 35.47 3.42
C GLU A 93 4.27 34.97 3.08
N VAL A 94 4.19 33.79 2.48
CA VAL A 94 2.94 33.06 2.29
C VAL A 94 3.02 31.72 2.99
N HIS A 95 2.11 31.51 3.91
CA HIS A 95 1.88 30.23 4.56
C HIS A 95 0.65 29.57 3.95
N ARG A 96 0.84 28.42 3.31
CA ARG A 96 -0.25 27.57 2.80
C ARG A 96 -0.38 26.34 3.67
N THR A 97 -1.58 26.03 4.11
CA THR A 97 -1.92 24.76 4.75
C THR A 97 -3.10 24.11 4.02
N ARG A 98 -2.99 22.81 3.75
CA ARG A 98 -4.05 21.99 3.17
C ARG A 98 -4.40 20.84 4.09
N VAL A 99 -5.68 20.50 4.18
CA VAL A 99 -6.18 19.35 4.93
C VAL A 99 -7.23 18.63 4.10
N LEU A 100 -7.12 17.30 4.01
CA LEU A 100 -8.15 16.42 3.47
C LEU A 100 -8.99 15.81 4.59
N GLU A 101 -10.29 15.77 4.37
CA GLU A 101 -11.28 15.02 5.14
C GLU A 101 -12.36 14.54 4.15
N ASP A 102 -13.57 15.09 4.18
CA ASP A 102 -14.58 14.87 3.12
C ASP A 102 -14.45 15.86 1.95
N VAL A 103 -13.60 16.85 2.13
CA VAL A 103 -13.33 17.97 1.23
C VAL A 103 -11.84 18.28 1.28
N LEU A 104 -11.32 19.04 0.30
CA LEU A 104 -10.03 19.70 0.43
C LEU A 104 -10.24 21.10 0.99
N GLU A 105 -9.70 21.36 2.18
CA GLU A 105 -9.63 22.69 2.77
C GLU A 105 -8.22 23.25 2.60
N GLU A 106 -8.12 24.48 2.09
CA GLU A 106 -6.88 25.25 2.02
C GLU A 106 -7.02 26.56 2.80
N ILE A 107 -5.97 26.94 3.52
CA ILE A 107 -5.78 28.27 4.10
C ILE A 107 -4.48 28.84 3.53
N VAL A 108 -4.56 30.05 2.98
CA VAL A 108 -3.41 30.84 2.54
C VAL A 108 -3.35 32.12 3.36
N ALA A 109 -2.26 32.30 4.11
CA ALA A 109 -1.98 33.51 4.87
C ALA A 109 -0.79 34.25 4.24
N ALA A 110 -1.01 35.47 3.78
CA ALA A 110 0.03 36.33 3.18
C ALA A 110 0.36 37.48 4.14
N THR A 111 1.61 37.55 4.60
CA THR A 111 2.08 38.53 5.59
C THR A 111 3.12 39.47 4.99
N ASN A 112 2.94 40.78 5.21
CA ASN A 112 3.90 41.80 4.78
C ASN A 112 4.97 42.04 5.86
N TYR A 113 6.24 41.85 5.52
CA TYR A 113 7.39 42.13 6.38
C TYR A 113 8.20 43.36 5.97
N ASN A 114 7.75 44.10 4.94
CA ASN A 114 8.26 45.45 4.66
C ASN A 114 7.88 46.41 5.80
N ASP A 115 8.59 47.53 5.87
CA ASP A 115 8.29 48.66 6.77
C ASP A 115 7.27 49.64 6.19
N PHE A 116 6.74 49.36 5.00
CA PHE A 116 5.71 50.12 4.31
C PHE A 116 4.51 49.26 3.90
N GLU A 117 3.38 49.90 3.62
CA GLU A 117 2.17 49.26 3.10
C GLU A 117 2.39 48.73 1.68
N VAL A 118 1.90 47.52 1.41
CA VAL A 118 2.04 46.84 0.11
C VAL A 118 0.67 46.48 -0.43
N HIS A 119 0.48 46.66 -1.74
CA HIS A 119 -0.74 46.27 -2.45
C HIS A 119 -0.44 45.06 -3.36
N LEU A 120 -1.02 43.90 -3.05
CA LEU A 120 -0.79 42.65 -3.79
C LEU A 120 -2.06 42.15 -4.45
N GLU A 121 -1.89 41.44 -5.55
CA GLU A 121 -2.91 40.58 -6.12
C GLU A 121 -2.53 39.11 -5.91
N LEU A 122 -3.35 38.38 -5.16
CA LEU A 122 -3.21 36.94 -4.95
C LEU A 122 -4.12 36.23 -5.96
N ILE A 123 -3.53 35.40 -6.83
CA ILE A 123 -4.26 34.76 -7.93
C ILE A 123 -4.26 33.26 -7.74
N PHE A 124 -5.46 32.67 -7.82
CA PHE A 124 -5.67 31.24 -7.93
C PHE A 124 -6.13 30.87 -9.34
N ARG A 125 -5.57 29.79 -9.88
CA ARG A 125 -5.90 29.27 -11.21
C ARG A 125 -6.34 27.81 -11.11
N PHE A 126 -7.47 27.48 -11.72
CA PHE A 126 -8.04 26.13 -11.71
C PHE A 126 -8.30 25.61 -13.11
N ALA A 127 -8.10 24.31 -13.29
CA ALA A 127 -8.52 23.54 -14.46
C ALA A 127 -9.01 22.16 -14.00
N ALA A 128 -9.98 21.59 -14.71
CA ALA A 128 -10.53 20.26 -14.44
C ALA A 128 -10.74 19.53 -15.76
N ASP A 129 -10.30 18.27 -15.83
CA ASP A 129 -10.52 17.40 -16.99
C ASP A 129 -11.41 16.20 -16.67
N PHE A 130 -11.61 15.88 -15.39
CA PHE A 130 -12.37 14.70 -14.94
C PHE A 130 -11.84 13.41 -15.56
N ALA A 131 -10.54 13.35 -15.82
CA ALA A 131 -9.91 12.19 -16.45
C ALA A 131 -9.98 10.96 -15.52
N ASP A 132 -10.47 9.84 -16.06
CA ASP A 132 -10.37 8.53 -15.43
C ASP A 132 -8.88 8.17 -15.17
N LEU A 133 -8.61 7.47 -14.07
CA LEU A 133 -7.26 7.07 -13.69
C LEU A 133 -6.54 6.27 -14.78
N PHE A 134 -7.24 5.42 -15.53
CA PHE A 134 -6.64 4.67 -16.63
C PHE A 134 -6.23 5.60 -17.79
N LEU A 135 -7.02 6.64 -18.07
CA LEU A 135 -6.66 7.67 -19.04
C LEU A 135 -5.39 8.43 -18.60
N VAL A 136 -5.30 8.79 -17.31
CA VAL A 136 -4.09 9.39 -16.73
C VAL A 136 -2.86 8.47 -16.89
N ARG A 137 -3.05 7.15 -16.83
CA ARG A 137 -1.99 6.15 -17.01
C ARG A 137 -1.66 5.83 -18.47
N GLY A 138 -2.39 6.44 -19.42
CA GLY A 138 -2.12 6.36 -20.85
C GLY A 138 -3.02 5.39 -21.63
N TYR A 139 -4.15 4.96 -21.04
CA TYR A 139 -5.18 4.24 -21.78
C TYR A 139 -5.97 5.20 -22.68
N GLU A 140 -6.26 4.79 -23.91
CA GLU A 140 -7.06 5.57 -24.86
C GLU A 140 -8.49 5.01 -24.89
N PRO A 141 -9.50 5.75 -24.38
CA PRO A 141 -10.86 5.25 -24.30
C PRO A 141 -11.59 5.28 -25.65
N GLU A 142 -12.55 4.37 -25.82
CA GLU A 142 -13.41 4.31 -27.01
C GLU A 142 -14.34 5.52 -27.11
N GLU A 143 -14.93 5.93 -25.98
CA GLU A 143 -15.78 7.10 -25.86
C GLU A 143 -15.33 7.98 -24.70
N GLN A 144 -15.39 9.29 -24.89
CA GLN A 144 -15.11 10.27 -23.86
C GLN A 144 -16.37 11.06 -23.52
N GLY A 145 -16.55 11.36 -22.24
CA GLY A 145 -17.55 12.32 -21.82
C GLY A 145 -17.22 13.75 -22.27
N THR A 146 -18.02 14.70 -21.82
CA THR A 146 -17.94 16.10 -22.23
C THR A 146 -17.77 17.01 -21.01
N ALA A 147 -16.67 17.75 -20.97
CA ALA A 147 -16.47 18.82 -20.01
C ALA A 147 -17.37 20.02 -20.34
N LEU A 148 -18.02 20.56 -19.32
CA LEU A 148 -18.86 21.74 -19.43
C LEU A 148 -18.06 23.01 -19.06
N PRO A 149 -18.40 24.18 -19.64
CA PRO A 149 -17.72 25.43 -19.31
C PRO A 149 -17.75 25.73 -17.80
N PRO A 150 -16.67 26.24 -17.20
CA PRO A 150 -16.66 26.66 -15.81
C PRO A 150 -17.66 27.80 -15.55
N VAL A 151 -18.44 27.69 -14.47
CA VAL A 151 -19.48 28.67 -14.10
C VAL A 151 -19.15 29.31 -12.77
N TRP A 152 -19.14 30.64 -12.74
CA TRP A 152 -19.04 31.43 -11.52
C TRP A 152 -20.43 31.86 -11.04
N GLN A 153 -20.71 31.64 -9.76
CA GLN A 153 -21.92 32.13 -9.11
C GLN A 153 -21.57 32.66 -7.73
N GLU A 154 -21.85 33.94 -7.47
CA GLU A 154 -21.57 34.60 -6.19
C GLU A 154 -20.12 34.44 -5.68
N GLY A 155 -19.14 34.41 -6.59
CA GLY A 155 -17.73 34.24 -6.24
C GLY A 155 -17.30 32.80 -5.95
N ALA A 156 -18.18 31.83 -6.15
CA ALA A 156 -17.88 30.40 -6.07
C ALA A 156 -17.82 29.78 -7.48
N LEU A 157 -16.86 28.87 -7.70
CA LEU A 157 -16.61 28.23 -8.99
C LEU A 157 -17.25 26.85 -9.03
N ARG A 158 -17.95 26.55 -10.13
CA ARG A 158 -18.42 25.21 -10.45
C ARG A 158 -17.80 24.75 -11.76
N MET A 159 -17.17 23.58 -11.74
CA MET A 159 -16.71 22.86 -12.93
C MET A 159 -17.50 21.56 -13.03
N SER A 160 -17.89 21.15 -14.23
CA SER A 160 -18.77 19.99 -14.40
C SER A 160 -18.43 19.18 -15.63
N TYR A 161 -18.73 17.89 -15.59
CA TYR A 161 -18.44 16.96 -16.66
C TYR A 161 -19.53 15.90 -16.75
N LYS A 162 -20.00 15.65 -17.97
CA LYS A 162 -20.93 14.57 -18.28
C LYS A 162 -20.14 13.39 -18.82
N GLY A 163 -19.98 12.33 -18.01
CA GLY A 163 -19.29 11.12 -18.43
C GLY A 163 -20.05 10.33 -19.49
N SER A 164 -19.34 9.50 -20.24
CA SER A 164 -19.91 8.49 -21.16
C SER A 164 -20.76 7.46 -20.40
N ASP A 165 -20.50 7.28 -19.10
CA ASP A 165 -21.33 6.53 -18.15
C ASP A 165 -22.65 7.24 -17.76
N ASN A 166 -22.99 8.37 -18.41
CA ASN A 166 -24.14 9.22 -18.13
C ASN A 166 -24.18 9.81 -16.71
N ARG A 167 -23.08 9.79 -15.96
CA ARG A 167 -22.99 10.44 -14.65
C ARG A 167 -22.52 11.88 -14.79
N MET A 168 -23.08 12.73 -13.93
CA MET A 168 -22.63 14.11 -13.77
C MET A 168 -21.58 14.15 -12.66
N ARG A 169 -20.37 14.58 -13.01
CA ARG A 169 -19.28 14.82 -12.06
C ARG A 169 -19.09 16.32 -11.90
N GLN A 170 -18.92 16.80 -10.67
CA GLN A 170 -18.84 18.23 -10.38
C GLN A 170 -17.77 18.54 -9.34
N THR A 171 -17.01 19.60 -9.58
CA THR A 171 -16.10 20.21 -8.61
C THR A 171 -16.65 21.58 -8.23
N MET A 172 -16.80 21.85 -6.93
CA MET A 172 -17.21 23.15 -6.41
C MET A 172 -16.07 23.75 -5.58
N ILE A 173 -15.74 25.02 -5.83
CA ILE A 173 -14.71 25.75 -5.08
C ILE A 173 -15.33 27.01 -4.47
N ILE A 174 -15.22 27.13 -3.14
CA ILE A 174 -15.80 28.22 -2.37
C ILE A 174 -14.68 28.92 -1.59
N PHE A 175 -14.65 30.26 -1.66
CA PHE A 175 -13.67 31.09 -0.96
C PHE A 175 -14.30 31.86 0.21
N THR A 176 -13.47 32.17 1.21
CA THR A 176 -13.78 33.13 2.28
C THR A 176 -12.51 33.95 2.58
N PRO A 177 -12.49 35.27 2.34
CA PRO A 177 -13.55 36.09 1.73
C PRO A 177 -13.86 35.67 0.27
N ARG A 178 -14.90 36.24 -0.34
CA ARG A 178 -15.17 36.03 -1.77
C ARG A 178 -14.06 36.71 -2.60
N PRO A 179 -13.72 36.19 -3.80
CA PRO A 179 -12.74 36.85 -4.68
C PRO A 179 -13.24 38.23 -5.11
N ASP A 180 -12.32 39.17 -5.27
CA ASP A 180 -12.62 40.53 -5.76
C ASP A 180 -12.91 40.53 -7.27
N SER A 181 -12.25 39.64 -8.00
CA SER A 181 -12.57 39.39 -9.40
C SER A 181 -12.44 37.92 -9.77
N VAL A 182 -13.27 37.51 -10.73
CA VAL A 182 -13.30 36.15 -11.26
C VAL A 182 -13.32 36.21 -12.78
N GLN A 183 -12.57 35.33 -13.43
CA GLN A 183 -12.49 35.25 -14.88
C GLN A 183 -12.46 33.79 -15.32
N THR A 184 -12.88 33.54 -16.55
CA THR A 184 -12.73 32.24 -17.20
C THR A 184 -12.15 32.47 -18.60
N ASP A 185 -11.02 31.84 -18.87
CA ASP A 185 -10.43 31.76 -20.21
C ASP A 185 -10.47 30.30 -20.67
N GLN A 186 -11.34 30.00 -21.64
CA GLN A 186 -11.65 28.65 -22.10
C GLN A 186 -12.10 27.74 -20.94
N ASP A 187 -11.28 26.75 -20.59
CA ASP A 187 -11.45 25.75 -19.53
C ASP A 187 -10.73 26.13 -18.22
N VAL A 188 -10.08 27.29 -18.17
CA VAL A 188 -9.29 27.76 -17.03
C VAL A 188 -10.05 28.86 -16.29
N ALA A 189 -10.25 28.67 -14.99
CA ALA A 189 -10.90 29.64 -14.12
C ALA A 189 -9.86 30.35 -13.23
N PHE A 190 -10.06 31.65 -13.02
CA PHE A 190 -9.20 32.51 -12.22
C PHE A 190 -10.00 33.18 -11.11
N ALA A 191 -9.44 33.21 -9.89
CA ALA A 191 -9.93 34.02 -8.78
C ALA A 191 -8.79 34.92 -8.28
N SER A 192 -9.02 36.23 -8.27
CA SER A 192 -8.06 37.22 -7.78
C SER A 192 -8.55 37.89 -6.51
N PHE A 193 -7.61 38.16 -5.60
CA PHE A 193 -7.82 38.87 -4.35
C PHE A 193 -6.86 40.06 -4.27
N SER A 194 -7.41 41.26 -4.19
CA SER A 194 -6.66 42.51 -4.06
C SER A 194 -6.50 42.84 -2.58
N VAL A 195 -5.30 42.63 -2.05
CA VAL A 195 -5.02 42.81 -0.62
C VAL A 195 -4.11 44.01 -0.38
N THR A 196 -4.48 44.84 0.58
CA THR A 196 -3.65 45.93 1.08
C THR A 196 -3.12 45.53 2.45
N LEU A 197 -1.80 45.45 2.58
CA LEU A 197 -1.14 44.93 3.76
C LEU A 197 -0.23 46.01 4.36
N ALA A 198 -0.66 46.60 5.48
CA ALA A 198 0.23 47.41 6.32
C ALA A 198 1.44 46.58 6.81
N PRO A 199 2.51 47.22 7.32
CA PRO A 199 3.63 46.50 7.93
C PRO A 199 3.13 45.49 8.98
N ARG A 200 3.56 44.23 8.85
CA ARG A 200 3.17 43.08 9.70
C ARG A 200 1.69 42.67 9.63
N ALA A 201 0.90 43.25 8.73
CA ALA A 201 -0.46 42.79 8.48
C ALA A 201 -0.48 41.49 7.68
N THR A 202 -1.50 40.67 7.92
CA THR A 202 -1.73 39.39 7.24
C THR A 202 -3.11 39.37 6.60
N ALA A 203 -3.18 38.99 5.32
CA ALA A 203 -4.42 38.61 4.66
C ALA A 203 -4.59 37.08 4.72
N ILE A 204 -5.81 36.61 5.01
CA ILE A 204 -6.13 35.18 5.08
C ILE A 204 -7.21 34.87 4.05
N ILE A 205 -6.93 33.91 3.17
CA ILE A 205 -7.87 33.36 2.21
C ILE A 205 -8.08 31.90 2.57
N ARG A 206 -9.33 31.55 2.87
CA ARG A 206 -9.76 30.17 3.07
C ARG A 206 -10.49 29.69 1.82
N MET A 207 -10.21 28.46 1.40
CA MET A 207 -10.82 27.84 0.25
C MET A 207 -11.26 26.41 0.58
N VAL A 208 -12.42 26.00 0.10
CA VAL A 208 -12.93 24.63 0.21
C VAL A 208 -13.26 24.10 -1.18
N VAL A 209 -12.73 22.92 -1.52
CA VAL A 209 -13.05 22.18 -2.75
C VAL A 209 -13.89 20.95 -2.39
N THR A 210 -15.04 20.79 -3.05
CA THR A 210 -15.90 19.61 -2.91
C THR A 210 -16.10 18.91 -4.26
N MET A 211 -16.33 17.60 -4.20
CA MET A 211 -16.58 16.75 -5.36
C MET A 211 -17.97 16.11 -5.24
N ASP A 212 -18.74 16.15 -6.33
CA ASP A 212 -20.07 15.54 -6.47
C ASP A 212 -21.07 15.89 -5.37
N GLY A 213 -21.02 17.13 -4.89
CA GLY A 213 -21.98 17.63 -3.91
C GLY A 213 -21.85 16.98 -2.53
N ARG A 214 -20.71 16.35 -2.19
CA ARG A 214 -20.36 16.05 -0.78
C ARG A 214 -20.50 17.34 0.03
N LEU A 215 -21.62 17.42 0.77
CA LEU A 215 -22.12 18.67 1.34
C LEU A 215 -21.24 19.18 2.47
N GLU A 216 -21.29 20.51 2.57
CA GLU A 216 -20.63 21.42 3.50
C GLU A 216 -20.66 20.96 4.96
N SER A 217 -19.48 20.69 5.52
CA SER A 217 -19.27 20.89 6.96
C SER A 217 -19.10 22.41 7.19
N PRO A 218 -19.81 23.01 8.16
CA PRO A 218 -19.94 24.46 8.28
C PRO A 218 -18.59 25.19 8.32
N GLN A 219 -18.59 26.42 7.81
CA GLN A 219 -17.45 27.33 7.98
C GLN A 219 -17.04 27.38 9.46
N GLY A 220 -15.74 27.27 9.76
CA GLY A 220 -15.23 27.33 11.14
C GLY A 220 -14.98 25.98 11.83
N VAL A 221 -15.12 24.85 11.13
CA VAL A 221 -14.68 23.54 11.65
C VAL A 221 -13.16 23.45 11.59
N ALA A 222 -12.51 23.20 12.73
CA ALA A 222 -11.08 22.93 12.81
C ALA A 222 -10.75 21.51 12.28
N ARG A 223 -10.88 21.28 10.96
CA ARG A 223 -10.74 19.96 10.32
C ARG A 223 -9.43 19.29 10.68
N PHE A 224 -8.34 20.05 10.68
CA PHE A 224 -7.03 19.58 11.14
C PHE A 224 -7.12 18.88 12.50
N ALA A 225 -7.73 19.53 13.50
CA ALA A 225 -7.84 18.99 14.85
C ALA A 225 -8.74 17.75 14.95
N ILE A 226 -9.76 17.65 14.09
CA ILE A 226 -10.64 16.48 13.99
C ILE A 226 -9.84 15.28 13.47
N VAL A 227 -9.23 15.42 12.29
CA VAL A 227 -8.47 14.34 11.65
C VAL A 227 -7.28 13.94 12.53
N GLU A 228 -6.57 14.90 13.11
CA GLU A 228 -5.47 14.63 14.04
C GLU A 228 -5.93 13.79 15.24
N LYS A 229 -7.08 14.14 15.84
CA LYS A 229 -7.64 13.38 16.96
C LYS A 229 -8.00 11.95 16.55
N GLU A 230 -8.59 11.75 15.36
CA GLU A 230 -8.91 10.43 14.83
C GLU A 230 -7.66 9.57 14.61
N TYR A 231 -6.61 10.14 14.04
CA TYR A 231 -5.31 9.45 13.86
C TYR A 231 -4.73 9.03 15.19
N ARG A 232 -4.67 9.95 16.17
CA ARG A 232 -4.17 9.65 17.53
C ARG A 232 -4.98 8.53 18.18
N GLN A 233 -6.30 8.53 18.05
CA GLN A 233 -7.16 7.48 18.60
C GLN A 233 -6.97 6.13 17.88
N TRP A 234 -6.81 6.15 16.57
CA TRP A 234 -6.58 4.93 15.79
C TRP A 234 -5.25 4.28 16.15
N LEU A 235 -4.17 5.07 16.23
CA LEU A 235 -2.82 4.60 16.57
C LEU A 235 -2.72 4.08 18.01
N ARG A 236 -3.38 4.73 18.98
CA ARG A 236 -3.42 4.27 20.39
C ARG A 236 -4.08 2.91 20.59
N LYS A 237 -4.88 2.43 19.63
CA LYS A 237 -5.53 1.11 19.68
C LYS A 237 -4.64 -0.02 19.17
N ALA A 238 -3.44 0.28 18.67
CA ALA A 238 -2.45 -0.73 18.30
C ALA A 238 -1.58 -1.11 19.51
N VAL A 239 -0.87 -2.24 19.41
CA VAL A 239 0.25 -2.59 20.31
C VAL A 239 1.23 -1.42 20.38
N GLN A 240 1.65 -1.08 21.59
CA GLN A 240 2.64 -0.02 21.81
C GLN A 240 4.04 -0.63 21.81
N ILE A 241 4.94 -0.06 21.02
CA ILE A 241 6.33 -0.49 20.91
C ILE A 241 7.21 0.70 21.26
N LYS A 242 8.19 0.50 22.13
CA LYS A 242 9.26 1.45 22.39
C LYS A 242 10.59 0.73 22.31
N THR A 243 11.56 1.34 21.65
CA THR A 243 12.91 0.77 21.53
C THR A 243 13.97 1.75 22.02
N ASP A 244 15.23 1.28 22.10
CA ASP A 244 16.41 2.12 22.30
C ASP A 244 16.86 2.83 21.01
N ASN A 245 16.15 2.64 19.89
CA ASN A 245 16.45 3.23 18.60
C ASN A 245 15.31 4.14 18.12
N ASP A 246 15.42 5.44 18.41
CA ASP A 246 14.40 6.43 18.06
C ASP A 246 14.13 6.50 16.54
N PHE A 247 15.11 6.18 15.69
CA PHE A 247 14.88 6.11 14.25
C PHE A 247 14.01 4.90 13.87
N PHE A 248 14.20 3.74 14.51
CA PHE A 248 13.32 2.59 14.30
C PHE A 248 11.90 2.85 14.79
N ASP A 249 11.76 3.53 15.94
CA ASP A 249 10.45 3.97 16.44
C ASP A 249 9.75 4.89 15.43
N ALA A 250 10.49 5.81 14.79
CA ALA A 250 9.96 6.67 13.74
C ALA A 250 9.53 5.89 12.49
N VAL A 251 10.29 4.87 12.08
CA VAL A 251 9.94 3.98 10.97
C VAL A 251 8.64 3.21 11.25
N LEU A 252 8.49 2.62 12.44
CA LEU A 252 7.28 1.91 12.84
C LEU A 252 6.07 2.86 12.92
N SER A 253 6.27 4.07 13.46
CA SER A 253 5.24 5.10 13.52
C SER A 253 4.80 5.53 12.12
N ARG A 254 5.74 5.70 11.17
CA ARG A 254 5.45 5.99 9.77
C ARG A 254 4.66 4.87 9.11
N SER A 255 5.06 3.61 9.31
CA SER A 255 4.35 2.42 8.82
C SER A 255 2.88 2.41 9.24
N LEU A 256 2.60 2.59 10.54
CA LEU A 256 1.22 2.62 11.03
C LEU A 256 0.45 3.86 10.56
N GLY A 257 1.11 5.03 10.49
CA GLY A 257 0.53 6.25 9.96
C GLY A 257 0.13 6.13 8.48
N ASP A 258 0.94 5.45 7.67
CA ASP A 258 0.63 5.17 6.26
C ASP A 258 -0.52 4.20 6.08
N LEU A 259 -0.60 3.17 6.93
CA LEU A 259 -1.75 2.26 6.95
C LEU A 259 -3.05 2.99 7.33
N ARG A 260 -3.01 3.92 8.30
CA ARG A 260 -4.17 4.76 8.63
C ARG A 260 -4.53 5.71 7.49
N MET A 261 -3.54 6.30 6.82
CA MET A 261 -3.73 7.17 5.67
C MET A 261 -4.40 6.42 4.52
N LEU A 262 -4.02 5.16 4.29
CA LEU A 262 -4.58 4.30 3.23
C LEU A 262 -5.88 3.60 3.62
N TRP A 263 -6.36 3.73 4.86
CA TRP A 263 -7.53 2.99 5.33
C TRP A 263 -8.83 3.57 4.75
N ASN A 264 -9.62 2.72 4.09
CA ASN A 264 -10.98 3.01 3.66
C ASN A 264 -11.96 2.31 4.59
N HIS A 265 -13.05 3.00 4.90
CA HIS A 265 -14.17 2.44 5.66
C HIS A 265 -15.27 2.00 4.71
N GLU A 266 -15.85 0.82 4.97
CA GLU A 266 -17.07 0.36 4.30
C GLU A 266 -18.25 0.40 5.28
N GLU A 267 -19.46 0.34 4.74
CA GLU A 267 -20.67 0.17 5.55
C GLU A 267 -20.62 -1.15 6.34
N PHE A 268 -21.25 -1.18 7.52
CA PHE A 268 -21.43 -2.38 8.36
C PHE A 268 -20.13 -3.05 8.84
N GLU A 269 -19.28 -2.30 9.55
CA GLU A 269 -18.03 -2.77 10.20
C GLU A 269 -16.94 -3.30 9.25
N GLY A 270 -17.04 -3.03 7.94
CA GLY A 270 -16.01 -3.35 6.95
C GLY A 270 -14.96 -2.25 6.79
N GLY A 271 -13.80 -2.63 6.25
CA GLY A 271 -12.73 -1.69 5.92
C GLY A 271 -11.57 -2.39 5.24
N TYR A 272 -10.82 -1.64 4.45
CA TYR A 272 -9.67 -2.17 3.71
C TYR A 272 -8.63 -1.07 3.47
N PRO A 273 -7.34 -1.42 3.38
CA PRO A 273 -6.34 -0.49 2.90
C PRO A 273 -6.49 -0.34 1.37
N ALA A 274 -6.49 0.89 0.87
CA ALA A 274 -6.10 1.13 -0.51
C ALA A 274 -4.69 0.57 -0.75
N ALA A 275 -4.46 -0.11 -1.87
CA ALA A 275 -3.17 -0.75 -2.13
C ALA A 275 -2.02 0.26 -2.13
N GLY A 276 -2.20 1.41 -2.81
CA GLY A 276 -1.30 2.54 -2.65
C GLY A 276 -1.62 3.74 -3.52
N THR A 277 -1.21 4.90 -3.03
CA THR A 277 -1.54 6.18 -3.64
C THR A 277 -0.34 6.68 -4.46
N PRO A 278 -0.54 7.14 -5.70
CA PRO A 278 -1.84 7.45 -6.33
C PRO A 278 -2.41 6.40 -7.31
N TRP A 279 -1.64 5.40 -7.76
CA TRP A 279 -2.07 4.59 -8.92
C TRP A 279 -2.94 3.38 -8.57
N PHE A 280 -2.90 2.95 -7.32
CA PHE A 280 -3.58 1.76 -6.81
C PHE A 280 -4.48 2.13 -5.62
N ASP A 281 -5.07 3.32 -5.64
CA ASP A 281 -5.89 3.86 -4.54
C ASP A 281 -7.29 3.24 -4.49
N THR A 282 -7.35 1.91 -4.33
CA THR A 282 -8.59 1.16 -4.22
C THR A 282 -8.36 -0.21 -3.56
N LEU A 283 -9.43 -0.99 -3.37
CA LEU A 283 -9.40 -2.36 -2.86
C LEU A 283 -8.67 -3.29 -3.84
N PHE A 284 -7.57 -3.89 -3.36
CA PHE A 284 -6.90 -5.02 -3.99
C PHE A 284 -6.94 -6.24 -3.08
N GLY A 285 -7.31 -7.42 -3.62
CA GLY A 285 -7.52 -8.63 -2.83
C GLY A 285 -6.26 -9.10 -2.11
N ARG A 286 -5.20 -9.29 -2.90
CA ARG A 286 -3.86 -9.67 -2.46
C ARG A 286 -3.28 -8.71 -1.42
N ASP A 287 -3.24 -7.42 -1.72
CA ASP A 287 -2.66 -6.40 -0.84
C ASP A 287 -3.39 -6.37 0.51
N THR A 288 -4.72 -6.41 0.46
CA THR A 288 -5.58 -6.44 1.65
C THR A 288 -5.30 -7.67 2.51
N ALA A 289 -5.15 -8.85 1.89
CA ALA A 289 -4.84 -10.07 2.60
C ALA A 289 -3.44 -10.05 3.24
N ILE A 290 -2.42 -9.62 2.48
CA ILE A 290 -1.03 -9.53 2.95
C ILE A 290 -0.91 -8.51 4.08
N VAL A 291 -1.49 -7.31 3.94
CA VAL A 291 -1.47 -6.27 4.98
C VAL A 291 -2.19 -6.74 6.24
N GLY A 292 -3.32 -7.43 6.07
CA GLY A 292 -4.04 -8.06 7.18
C GLY A 292 -3.13 -9.00 7.98
N ILE A 293 -2.33 -9.84 7.31
CA ILE A 293 -1.37 -10.73 7.98
C ILE A 293 -0.20 -9.95 8.58
N GLN A 294 0.40 -9.03 7.84
CA GLN A 294 1.58 -8.24 8.25
C GLN A 294 1.35 -7.43 9.54
N THR A 295 0.09 -7.02 9.79
CA THR A 295 -0.28 -6.13 10.88
C THR A 295 -1.06 -6.81 12.00
N LEU A 296 -1.32 -8.11 11.86
CA LEU A 296 -2.23 -8.88 12.70
C LEU A 296 -1.88 -8.83 14.19
N TRP A 297 -0.59 -8.97 14.51
CA TRP A 297 -0.07 -8.93 15.87
C TRP A 297 -0.15 -7.55 16.52
N LEU A 298 -0.16 -6.47 15.71
CA LEU A 298 -0.27 -5.08 16.18
C LEU A 298 -1.71 -4.67 16.39
N LYS A 299 -2.59 -5.07 15.47
CA LYS A 299 -3.97 -4.61 15.41
C LYS A 299 -4.88 -5.63 14.70
N PRO A 300 -5.35 -6.67 15.40
CA PRO A 300 -6.13 -7.75 14.78
C PRO A 300 -7.46 -7.29 14.19
N ASP A 301 -8.01 -6.16 14.65
CA ASP A 301 -9.24 -5.58 14.10
C ASP A 301 -9.12 -5.21 12.61
N LEU A 302 -7.91 -4.94 12.10
CA LEU A 302 -7.68 -4.64 10.69
C LEU A 302 -7.88 -5.90 9.84
N ALA A 303 -7.32 -7.03 10.27
CA ALA A 303 -7.50 -8.31 9.59
C ALA A 303 -8.96 -8.77 9.59
N ARG A 304 -9.71 -8.54 10.69
CA ARG A 304 -11.16 -8.79 10.73
C ARG A 304 -11.89 -8.00 9.64
N GLN A 305 -11.59 -6.71 9.50
CA GLN A 305 -12.18 -5.83 8.49
C GLN A 305 -11.79 -6.28 7.06
N CYS A 306 -10.51 -6.58 6.84
CA CYS A 306 -10.02 -7.14 5.58
C CYS A 306 -10.78 -8.41 5.17
N LEU A 307 -10.96 -9.37 6.10
CA LEU A 307 -11.73 -10.60 5.83
C LEU A 307 -13.17 -10.29 5.41
N GLY A 308 -13.83 -9.35 6.10
CA GLY A 308 -15.18 -8.92 5.77
C GLY A 308 -15.28 -8.31 4.36
N ALA A 309 -14.38 -7.39 4.03
CA ALA A 309 -14.35 -6.75 2.71
C ALA A 309 -14.11 -7.77 1.58
N LEU A 310 -13.13 -8.68 1.75
CA LEU A 310 -12.82 -9.71 0.74
C LEU A 310 -13.97 -10.71 0.57
N ALA A 311 -14.59 -11.14 1.66
CA ALA A 311 -15.74 -12.06 1.63
C ALA A 311 -16.96 -11.43 0.93
N ARG A 312 -17.21 -10.13 1.15
CA ARG A 312 -18.31 -9.39 0.52
C ARG A 312 -18.16 -9.34 -1.01
N HIS A 313 -16.94 -9.21 -1.50
CA HIS A 313 -16.60 -9.10 -2.92
C HIS A 313 -16.17 -10.43 -3.57
N GLN A 314 -16.34 -11.57 -2.89
CA GLN A 314 -16.05 -12.89 -3.45
C GLN A 314 -16.94 -13.20 -4.68
N GLY A 315 -16.33 -13.79 -5.70
CA GLY A 315 -16.98 -14.15 -6.97
C GLY A 315 -18.08 -15.19 -6.77
N LYS A 316 -19.16 -15.05 -7.55
CA LYS A 316 -20.40 -15.85 -7.40
C LYS A 316 -20.87 -16.48 -8.71
N LYS A 317 -20.31 -16.05 -9.84
CA LYS A 317 -20.70 -16.51 -11.17
C LYS A 317 -19.47 -16.71 -12.04
N PHE A 318 -19.69 -17.32 -13.21
CA PHE A 318 -18.69 -17.34 -14.27
C PHE A 318 -18.85 -16.10 -15.14
N ASP A 319 -17.79 -15.32 -15.27
CA ASP A 319 -17.76 -14.12 -16.12
C ASP A 319 -16.35 -13.97 -16.71
N SER A 320 -16.17 -14.41 -17.96
CA SER A 320 -14.87 -14.36 -18.65
C SER A 320 -14.36 -12.94 -18.89
N TRP A 321 -15.25 -11.93 -18.93
CA TRP A 321 -14.82 -10.54 -19.07
C TRP A 321 -14.09 -10.06 -17.82
N ARG A 322 -14.53 -10.52 -16.65
CA ARG A 322 -13.99 -10.14 -15.35
C ARG A 322 -13.05 -11.17 -14.74
N ASP A 323 -12.75 -12.26 -15.46
CA ASP A 323 -12.07 -13.46 -14.96
C ASP A 323 -12.73 -14.05 -13.69
N GLU A 324 -14.04 -13.83 -13.52
CA GLU A 324 -14.79 -14.25 -12.33
C GLU A 324 -15.12 -15.73 -12.38
N GLU A 325 -14.94 -16.40 -11.23
CA GLU A 325 -15.42 -17.75 -10.96
C GLU A 325 -16.04 -17.79 -9.56
N PRO A 326 -17.01 -18.68 -9.31
CA PRO A 326 -17.56 -18.87 -7.98
C PRO A 326 -16.47 -19.22 -6.95
N GLY A 327 -16.43 -18.49 -5.84
CA GLY A 327 -15.47 -18.70 -4.76
C GLY A 327 -14.14 -17.94 -4.90
N LYS A 328 -13.85 -17.37 -6.06
CA LYS A 328 -12.60 -16.61 -6.31
C LYS A 328 -12.63 -15.25 -5.61
N ILE A 329 -11.49 -14.81 -5.06
CA ILE A 329 -11.33 -13.47 -4.49
C ILE A 329 -10.82 -12.52 -5.57
N LEU A 330 -11.34 -11.29 -5.59
CA LEU A 330 -11.01 -10.28 -6.59
C LEU A 330 -9.51 -9.93 -6.62
N HIS A 331 -9.03 -9.51 -7.79
CA HIS A 331 -7.78 -8.79 -7.95
C HIS A 331 -7.93 -7.35 -7.47
N GLU A 332 -8.80 -6.57 -8.10
CA GLU A 332 -9.06 -5.17 -7.76
C GLU A 332 -10.50 -4.75 -8.04
N LEU A 333 -10.96 -3.68 -7.38
CA LEU A 333 -12.27 -3.06 -7.57
C LEU A 333 -12.13 -1.58 -7.95
N ARG A 334 -12.43 -1.24 -9.20
CA ARG A 334 -12.44 0.12 -9.73
C ARG A 334 -13.87 0.63 -9.88
N VAL A 335 -14.04 1.94 -9.76
CA VAL A 335 -15.36 2.60 -9.79
C VAL A 335 -15.42 3.77 -10.77
N GLY A 336 -14.32 4.03 -11.49
CA GLY A 336 -14.18 5.08 -12.50
C GLY A 336 -15.03 4.85 -13.75
N GLU A 337 -15.15 5.91 -14.55
CA GLU A 337 -16.02 5.99 -15.75
C GLU A 337 -15.84 4.79 -16.68
N LEU A 338 -14.60 4.45 -17.03
CA LEU A 338 -14.32 3.39 -18.02
C LEU A 338 -14.70 1.99 -17.54
N THR A 339 -14.79 1.80 -16.23
CA THR A 339 -15.20 0.53 -15.65
C THR A 339 -16.72 0.46 -15.47
N GLN A 340 -17.38 1.60 -15.29
CA GLN A 340 -18.85 1.69 -15.21
C GLN A 340 -19.52 1.55 -16.58
N THR A 341 -18.88 1.99 -17.66
CA THR A 341 -19.34 1.72 -19.04
C THR A 341 -19.15 0.25 -19.45
N GLY A 342 -18.35 -0.51 -18.69
CA GLY A 342 -17.98 -1.88 -19.01
C GLY A 342 -16.82 -1.99 -20.01
N GLU A 343 -16.21 -0.87 -20.42
CA GLU A 343 -15.08 -0.84 -21.35
C GLU A 343 -13.83 -1.53 -20.77
N LEU A 344 -13.63 -1.44 -19.46
CA LEU A 344 -12.58 -2.14 -18.73
C LEU A 344 -13.16 -3.16 -17.74
N PRO A 345 -12.47 -4.29 -17.50
CA PRO A 345 -13.01 -5.37 -16.69
C PRO A 345 -12.92 -5.14 -15.16
N PHE A 346 -12.33 -4.04 -14.71
CA PHE A 346 -11.86 -3.82 -13.33
C PHE A 346 -12.93 -3.57 -12.25
N SER A 347 -14.22 -3.88 -12.45
CA SER A 347 -15.30 -3.50 -11.50
C SER A 347 -16.29 -4.60 -11.09
N PRO A 348 -15.96 -5.50 -10.15
CA PRO A 348 -14.60 -5.94 -9.78
C PRO A 348 -14.00 -6.85 -10.85
N TYR A 349 -12.66 -6.95 -10.87
CA TYR A 349 -11.90 -7.91 -11.68
C TYR A 349 -11.25 -8.98 -10.83
N PHE A 350 -11.20 -10.21 -11.33
CA PHE A 350 -10.76 -11.41 -10.61
C PHE A 350 -9.55 -12.09 -11.25
N GLY A 351 -8.77 -11.40 -12.09
CA GLY A 351 -7.53 -11.92 -12.65
C GLY A 351 -6.38 -11.98 -11.65
N SER A 352 -6.60 -12.65 -10.52
CA SER A 352 -5.63 -12.93 -9.47
C SER A 352 -5.72 -14.41 -9.10
N ILE A 353 -4.59 -15.10 -9.16
CA ILE A 353 -4.51 -16.52 -8.80
C ILE A 353 -4.12 -16.71 -7.32
N ASP A 354 -3.51 -15.69 -6.71
CA ASP A 354 -3.00 -15.70 -5.35
C ASP A 354 -3.96 -15.14 -4.30
N SER A 355 -4.91 -14.26 -4.66
CA SER A 355 -5.83 -13.63 -3.70
C SER A 355 -6.71 -14.64 -2.96
N THR A 356 -7.22 -15.67 -3.64
CA THR A 356 -8.07 -16.68 -3.00
C THR A 356 -7.34 -17.51 -1.93
N PRO A 357 -6.16 -18.11 -2.20
CA PRO A 357 -5.42 -18.79 -1.14
C PRO A 357 -4.90 -17.83 -0.06
N LEU A 358 -4.56 -16.57 -0.39
CA LEU A 358 -4.18 -15.57 0.60
C LEU A 358 -5.34 -15.18 1.53
N PHE A 359 -6.58 -15.10 1.04
CA PHE A 359 -7.78 -14.90 1.87
C PHE A 359 -7.95 -16.03 2.90
N LEU A 360 -7.77 -17.28 2.45
CA LEU A 360 -7.82 -18.44 3.32
C LEU A 360 -6.68 -18.45 4.36
N MET A 361 -5.46 -18.08 3.95
CA MET A 361 -4.32 -17.89 4.86
C MET A 361 -4.60 -16.80 5.90
N LEU A 362 -5.17 -15.66 5.50
CA LEU A 362 -5.54 -14.59 6.42
C LEU A 362 -6.57 -15.08 7.45
N ALA A 363 -7.57 -15.86 7.02
CA ALA A 363 -8.57 -16.43 7.94
C ALA A 363 -7.91 -17.37 8.97
N ALA A 364 -7.01 -18.24 8.51
CA ALA A 364 -6.26 -19.13 9.37
C ALA A 364 -5.38 -18.38 10.38
N GLU A 365 -4.58 -17.41 9.92
CA GLU A 365 -3.71 -16.63 10.81
C GLU A 365 -4.55 -15.78 11.79
N TYR A 366 -5.64 -15.17 11.32
CA TYR A 366 -6.58 -14.44 12.19
C TYR A 366 -7.11 -15.34 13.31
N PHE A 367 -7.55 -16.55 12.98
CA PHE A 367 -8.02 -17.51 13.99
C PHE A 367 -6.91 -17.94 14.95
N ARG A 368 -5.67 -18.13 14.47
CA ARG A 368 -4.52 -18.45 15.33
C ARG A 368 -4.21 -17.35 16.34
N TRP A 369 -4.42 -16.08 15.99
CA TRP A 369 -4.23 -14.94 16.89
C TRP A 369 -5.41 -14.68 17.82
N THR A 370 -6.64 -14.94 17.38
CA THR A 370 -7.85 -14.44 18.07
C THR A 370 -8.74 -15.53 18.67
N ALA A 371 -8.64 -16.77 18.17
CA ALA A 371 -9.58 -17.85 18.43
C ALA A 371 -11.06 -17.44 18.22
N ASP A 372 -11.31 -16.45 17.35
CA ASP A 372 -12.64 -15.88 17.10
C ASP A 372 -13.49 -16.83 16.24
N ARG A 373 -14.13 -17.76 16.93
CA ARG A 373 -15.03 -18.76 16.35
C ARG A 373 -16.24 -18.12 15.69
N ASP A 374 -16.74 -17.00 16.21
CA ASP A 374 -17.96 -16.36 15.71
C ASP A 374 -17.73 -15.78 14.31
N LEU A 375 -16.58 -15.13 14.08
CA LEU A 375 -16.23 -14.68 12.73
C LEU A 375 -15.99 -15.86 11.79
N MET A 376 -15.28 -16.91 12.23
CA MET A 376 -15.06 -18.09 11.38
C MET A 376 -16.37 -18.77 10.98
N GLN A 377 -17.34 -18.83 11.90
CA GLN A 377 -18.69 -19.35 11.63
C GLN A 377 -19.44 -18.47 10.64
N HIS A 378 -19.32 -17.14 10.77
CA HIS A 378 -19.93 -16.19 9.84
C HIS A 378 -19.35 -16.31 8.42
N LEU A 379 -18.04 -16.55 8.30
CA LEU A 379 -17.33 -16.68 7.03
C LEU A 379 -17.34 -18.10 6.46
N GLU A 380 -17.93 -19.09 7.14
CA GLU A 380 -17.81 -20.51 6.76
C GLU A 380 -18.19 -20.76 5.30
N THR A 381 -19.29 -20.16 4.83
CA THR A 381 -19.72 -20.29 3.42
C THR A 381 -18.67 -19.74 2.45
N ASN A 382 -18.06 -18.60 2.76
CA ASN A 382 -17.02 -18.00 1.94
C ASN A 382 -15.73 -18.85 1.94
N LEU A 383 -15.35 -19.39 3.10
CA LEU A 383 -14.18 -20.27 3.25
C LEU A 383 -14.34 -21.54 2.43
N ARG A 384 -15.50 -22.20 2.52
CA ARG A 384 -15.82 -23.39 1.72
C ARG A 384 -15.88 -23.08 0.23
N ALA A 385 -16.44 -21.95 -0.17
CA ALA A 385 -16.46 -21.54 -1.58
C ALA A 385 -15.05 -21.31 -2.15
N ALA A 386 -14.14 -20.69 -1.37
CA ALA A 386 -12.76 -20.49 -1.78
C ALA A 386 -11.95 -21.80 -1.83
N LEU A 387 -12.16 -22.72 -0.88
CA LEU A 387 -11.59 -24.07 -0.95
C LEU A 387 -12.09 -24.86 -2.16
N HIS A 388 -13.40 -24.79 -2.42
CA HIS A 388 -14.01 -25.40 -3.60
C HIS A 388 -13.42 -24.81 -4.89
N TRP A 389 -13.20 -23.49 -4.96
CA TRP A 389 -12.55 -22.86 -6.10
C TRP A 389 -11.14 -23.43 -6.32
N ILE A 390 -10.32 -23.59 -5.26
CA ILE A 390 -8.97 -24.17 -5.38
C ILE A 390 -9.02 -25.57 -6.02
N GLU A 391 -9.99 -26.38 -5.64
CA GLU A 391 -10.11 -27.79 -6.06
C GLU A 391 -10.73 -27.96 -7.45
N GLU A 392 -11.73 -27.15 -7.78
CA GLU A 392 -12.49 -27.30 -9.02
C GLU A 392 -12.01 -26.39 -10.14
N TYR A 393 -11.81 -25.10 -9.85
CA TYR A 393 -11.59 -24.08 -10.88
C TYR A 393 -10.13 -23.61 -10.94
N GLY A 394 -9.41 -23.68 -9.82
CA GLY A 394 -7.99 -23.37 -9.72
C GLY A 394 -7.10 -24.45 -10.35
N ASP A 395 -7.56 -25.70 -10.40
CA ASP A 395 -6.86 -26.83 -11.05
C ASP A 395 -7.71 -27.41 -12.20
N PRO A 396 -7.96 -26.66 -13.28
CA PRO A 396 -8.86 -27.08 -14.35
C PRO A 396 -8.37 -28.34 -15.07
N ARG A 397 -7.05 -28.58 -15.09
CA ARG A 397 -6.43 -29.76 -15.72
C ARG A 397 -6.24 -30.94 -14.77
N LYS A 398 -6.65 -30.82 -13.50
CA LYS A 398 -6.56 -31.87 -12.47
C LYS A 398 -5.15 -32.43 -12.32
N ARG A 399 -4.13 -31.57 -12.40
CA ARG A 399 -2.70 -31.91 -12.22
C ARG A 399 -2.25 -31.80 -10.76
N GLY A 400 -3.14 -31.33 -9.88
CA GLY A 400 -2.91 -31.16 -8.46
C GLY A 400 -2.25 -29.83 -8.09
N TYR A 401 -2.32 -28.83 -8.97
CA TYR A 401 -1.80 -27.49 -8.74
C TYR A 401 -2.77 -26.41 -9.19
N VAL A 402 -2.74 -25.28 -8.48
CA VAL A 402 -3.48 -24.09 -8.89
C VAL A 402 -2.71 -23.37 -10.00
N GLU A 403 -3.38 -23.08 -11.11
CA GLU A 403 -2.80 -22.49 -12.33
C GLU A 403 -3.74 -21.44 -12.95
N TYR A 404 -3.17 -20.53 -13.74
CA TYR A 404 -3.95 -19.47 -14.39
C TYR A 404 -3.71 -19.41 -15.88
N GLU A 405 -4.73 -18.90 -16.57
CA GLU A 405 -4.67 -18.42 -17.94
C GLU A 405 -5.58 -17.19 -18.04
N LYS A 406 -5.10 -16.15 -18.74
CA LYS A 406 -5.86 -14.93 -19.00
C LYS A 406 -7.11 -15.26 -19.81
N ARG A 407 -8.30 -14.88 -19.30
CA ARG A 407 -9.57 -15.05 -20.04
C ARG A 407 -10.04 -13.76 -20.68
N SER A 408 -10.05 -12.68 -19.93
CA SER A 408 -10.43 -11.36 -20.43
C SER A 408 -9.36 -10.82 -21.39
N PRO A 409 -9.71 -10.45 -22.64
CA PRO A 409 -8.75 -9.84 -23.57
C PRO A 409 -8.10 -8.56 -23.03
N ARG A 410 -8.81 -7.80 -22.18
CA ARG A 410 -8.33 -6.60 -21.48
C ARG A 410 -7.84 -6.87 -20.04
N GLY A 411 -7.81 -8.13 -19.64
CA GLY A 411 -7.29 -8.57 -18.34
C GLY A 411 -5.77 -8.70 -18.32
N LEU A 412 -5.25 -8.96 -17.11
CA LEU A 412 -3.84 -9.17 -16.84
C LEU A 412 -3.34 -10.49 -17.45
N LEU A 413 -2.15 -10.44 -18.05
CA LEU A 413 -1.47 -11.63 -18.56
C LEU A 413 -0.99 -12.50 -17.41
N ASN A 414 -0.30 -11.91 -16.44
CA ASN A 414 0.21 -12.59 -15.25
C ASN A 414 -0.69 -12.28 -14.05
N GLN A 415 -1.12 -13.31 -13.33
CA GLN A 415 -2.15 -13.19 -12.28
C GLN A 415 -1.59 -13.41 -10.86
N GLY A 416 -0.27 -13.59 -10.70
CA GLY A 416 0.40 -13.59 -9.40
C GLY A 416 0.81 -12.19 -8.96
N TRP A 417 1.51 -12.08 -7.83
CA TRP A 417 1.95 -10.78 -7.29
C TRP A 417 2.92 -10.04 -8.23
N LYS A 418 3.67 -10.79 -9.03
CA LYS A 418 4.42 -10.26 -10.18
C LYS A 418 3.50 -10.26 -11.40
N ASP A 419 2.65 -9.25 -11.51
CA ASP A 419 1.61 -9.15 -12.54
C ASP A 419 2.02 -8.39 -13.81
N SER A 420 3.25 -7.87 -13.88
CA SER A 420 3.76 -7.26 -15.12
C SER A 420 3.93 -8.31 -16.23
N GLU A 421 3.68 -7.92 -17.47
CA GLU A 421 3.67 -8.81 -18.65
C GLU A 421 4.98 -9.58 -18.85
N ASP A 422 6.10 -8.99 -18.45
CA ASP A 422 7.45 -9.49 -18.66
C ASP A 422 8.04 -10.27 -17.49
N SER A 423 7.29 -10.47 -16.40
CA SER A 423 7.81 -10.95 -15.12
C SER A 423 8.03 -12.46 -15.01
N MET A 424 7.26 -13.26 -15.74
CA MET A 424 7.35 -14.72 -15.73
C MET A 424 8.40 -15.18 -16.73
N VAL A 425 9.65 -15.22 -16.28
CA VAL A 425 10.83 -15.47 -17.12
C VAL A 425 11.41 -16.87 -16.90
N ARG A 426 12.10 -17.41 -17.91
CA ARG A 426 12.95 -18.61 -17.83
C ARG A 426 14.42 -18.23 -17.66
N GLY A 427 15.29 -19.21 -17.38
CA GLY A 427 16.72 -18.98 -17.16
C GLY A 427 17.46 -18.42 -18.38
N ASP A 428 16.99 -18.70 -19.60
CA ASP A 428 17.53 -18.15 -20.85
C ASP A 428 16.95 -16.75 -21.20
N GLY A 429 16.01 -16.24 -20.40
CA GLY A 429 15.32 -14.98 -20.67
C GLY A 429 14.14 -15.09 -21.64
N SER A 430 13.69 -16.28 -22.03
CA SER A 430 12.36 -16.43 -22.63
C SER A 430 11.25 -16.27 -21.58
N LEU A 431 9.99 -16.11 -22.00
CA LEU A 431 8.84 -16.06 -21.09
C LEU A 431 8.28 -17.47 -20.84
N VAL A 432 7.60 -17.64 -19.72
CA VAL A 432 6.87 -18.87 -19.39
C VAL A 432 5.54 -18.86 -20.14
N ASP A 433 5.21 -19.98 -20.78
CA ASP A 433 3.98 -20.10 -21.57
C ASP A 433 2.79 -20.47 -20.68
N SER A 434 1.66 -19.81 -20.94
CA SER A 434 0.38 -20.14 -20.29
C SER A 434 -0.13 -21.53 -20.68
N PRO A 435 -0.99 -22.13 -19.85
CA PRO A 435 -1.29 -21.78 -18.45
C PRO A 435 -0.08 -21.94 -17.50
N ILE A 436 0.03 -21.03 -16.52
CA ILE A 436 1.19 -20.92 -15.63
C ILE A 436 0.83 -21.37 -14.21
N THR A 437 1.71 -22.16 -13.60
CA THR A 437 1.63 -22.62 -12.20
C THR A 437 2.74 -21.96 -11.37
N LEU A 438 2.39 -21.06 -10.45
CA LEU A 438 3.39 -20.28 -9.68
C LEU A 438 3.81 -20.98 -8.38
N VAL A 439 5.09 -20.84 -8.02
CA VAL A 439 5.69 -21.44 -6.83
C VAL A 439 5.08 -20.93 -5.52
N GLU A 440 4.88 -19.62 -5.40
CA GLU A 440 4.34 -19.01 -4.19
C GLU A 440 2.87 -19.37 -3.96
N VAL A 441 2.10 -19.51 -5.04
CA VAL A 441 0.66 -19.84 -4.96
C VAL A 441 0.46 -21.22 -4.36
N GLN A 442 1.29 -22.20 -4.74
CA GLN A 442 1.20 -23.54 -4.16
C GLN A 442 1.56 -23.54 -2.68
N ALA A 443 2.55 -22.71 -2.29
CA ALA A 443 2.89 -22.53 -0.89
C ALA A 443 1.74 -21.87 -0.09
N TYR A 444 1.01 -20.94 -0.71
CA TYR A 444 -0.17 -20.33 -0.09
C TYR A 444 -1.32 -21.32 0.08
N VAL A 445 -1.59 -22.14 -0.93
CA VAL A 445 -2.60 -23.22 -0.85
C VAL A 445 -2.24 -24.19 0.28
N TYR A 446 -0.97 -24.60 0.36
CA TYR A 446 -0.49 -25.46 1.45
C TYR A 446 -0.71 -24.82 2.83
N ALA A 447 -0.30 -23.56 2.99
CA ALA A 447 -0.45 -22.83 4.25
C ALA A 447 -1.92 -22.66 4.64
N ALA A 448 -2.79 -22.33 3.68
CA ALA A 448 -4.23 -22.21 3.85
C ALA A 448 -4.85 -23.53 4.33
N GLN A 449 -4.58 -24.65 3.64
CA GLN A 449 -5.12 -25.96 4.01
C GLN A 449 -4.68 -26.38 5.42
N ARG A 450 -3.38 -26.23 5.73
CA ARG A 450 -2.83 -26.52 7.06
C ARG A 450 -3.45 -25.65 8.15
N GLY A 451 -3.58 -24.36 7.89
CA GLY A 451 -4.07 -23.37 8.85
C GLY A 451 -5.58 -23.42 9.08
N LEU A 452 -6.36 -23.88 8.09
CA LEU A 452 -7.81 -24.02 8.21
C LEU A 452 -8.26 -25.31 8.90
N ALA A 453 -7.42 -26.34 8.97
CA ALA A 453 -7.79 -27.57 9.68
C ALA A 453 -8.17 -27.31 11.16
N PRO A 454 -7.40 -26.52 11.96
CA PRO A 454 -7.85 -26.08 13.29
C PRO A 454 -9.14 -25.25 13.28
N VAL A 455 -9.38 -24.45 12.23
CA VAL A 455 -10.61 -23.65 12.09
C VAL A 455 -11.82 -24.56 11.94
N PHE A 456 -11.81 -25.50 11.00
CA PHE A 456 -12.92 -26.43 10.79
C PHE A 456 -13.15 -27.35 11.99
N ARG A 457 -12.09 -27.78 12.69
CA ARG A 457 -12.22 -28.48 13.97
C ARG A 457 -12.98 -27.65 15.01
N ALA A 458 -12.67 -26.35 15.13
CA ALA A 458 -13.38 -25.45 16.04
C ALA A 458 -14.84 -25.20 15.62
N LEU A 459 -15.15 -25.30 14.32
CA LEU A 459 -16.52 -25.27 13.81
C LEU A 459 -17.26 -26.62 13.97
N GLY A 460 -16.57 -27.69 14.36
CA GLY A 460 -17.13 -29.02 14.59
C GLY A 460 -17.07 -29.96 13.37
N ASP A 461 -16.31 -29.60 12.34
CA ASP A 461 -16.12 -30.40 11.12
C ASP A 461 -14.72 -31.04 11.09
N GLU A 462 -14.56 -32.13 11.85
CA GLU A 462 -13.31 -32.90 11.88
C GLU A 462 -13.02 -33.59 10.53
N GLY A 463 -14.06 -33.87 9.74
CA GLY A 463 -13.92 -34.50 8.43
C GLY A 463 -13.21 -33.59 7.43
N GLU A 464 -13.67 -32.34 7.30
CA GLU A 464 -13.02 -31.33 6.48
C GLU A 464 -11.61 -31.02 7.00
N ALA A 465 -11.44 -30.91 8.33
CA ALA A 465 -10.13 -30.70 8.93
C ALA A 465 -9.13 -31.79 8.53
N GLN A 466 -9.50 -33.06 8.62
CA GLN A 466 -8.64 -34.18 8.22
C GLN A 466 -8.38 -34.18 6.71
N ALA A 467 -9.40 -33.91 5.87
CA ALA A 467 -9.24 -33.83 4.43
C ALA A 467 -8.25 -32.74 4.01
N LEU A 468 -8.30 -31.57 4.64
CA LEU A 468 -7.35 -30.47 4.39
C LEU A 468 -5.91 -30.87 4.76
N MET A 469 -5.72 -31.60 5.85
CA MET A 469 -4.41 -32.11 6.26
C MET A 469 -3.83 -33.06 5.20
N GLU A 470 -4.63 -34.01 4.72
CA GLU A 470 -4.23 -34.98 3.69
C GLU A 470 -3.92 -34.30 2.36
N LYS A 471 -4.78 -33.37 1.92
CA LYS A 471 -4.57 -32.56 0.71
C LYS A 471 -3.27 -31.76 0.80
N SER A 472 -3.00 -31.13 1.96
CA SER A 472 -1.77 -30.35 2.17
C SER A 472 -0.51 -31.21 2.09
N GLU A 473 -0.54 -32.43 2.64
CA GLU A 473 0.61 -33.34 2.58
C GLU A 473 0.85 -33.86 1.17
N ALA A 474 -0.22 -34.22 0.44
CA ALA A 474 -0.12 -34.61 -0.95
C ALA A 474 0.43 -33.48 -1.83
N LEU A 475 0.01 -32.23 -1.60
CA LEU A 475 0.54 -31.06 -2.29
C LEU A 475 2.04 -30.85 -1.99
N ARG A 476 2.46 -30.97 -0.73
CA ARG A 476 3.87 -30.85 -0.31
C ARG A 476 4.77 -31.85 -1.02
N GLN A 477 4.33 -33.11 -1.13
CA GLN A 477 5.07 -34.17 -1.82
C GLN A 477 5.19 -33.91 -3.33
N ARG A 478 4.11 -33.47 -4.00
CA ARG A 478 4.17 -33.08 -5.41
C ARG A 478 5.09 -31.88 -5.61
N PHE A 479 4.95 -30.85 -4.79
CA PHE A 479 5.75 -29.62 -4.87
C PHE A 479 7.25 -29.91 -4.75
N ALA A 480 7.65 -30.75 -3.79
CA ALA A 480 9.04 -31.13 -3.59
C ALA A 480 9.64 -31.87 -4.81
N ARG A 481 8.82 -32.56 -5.60
CA ARG A 481 9.22 -33.26 -6.82
C ARG A 481 9.30 -32.32 -8.03
N ASP A 482 8.28 -31.49 -8.24
CA ASP A 482 8.11 -30.77 -9.51
C ASP A 482 8.75 -29.37 -9.51
N PHE A 483 8.82 -28.69 -8.36
CA PHE A 483 9.36 -27.33 -8.27
C PHE A 483 10.84 -27.29 -7.89
N TRP A 484 11.45 -28.39 -7.48
CA TRP A 484 12.85 -28.40 -7.05
C TRP A 484 13.80 -28.51 -8.25
N LEU A 485 14.71 -27.55 -8.39
CA LEU A 485 15.72 -27.52 -9.45
C LEU A 485 17.04 -28.14 -8.98
N ASP A 486 17.79 -28.76 -9.90
CA ASP A 486 19.15 -29.28 -9.66
C ASP A 486 20.12 -28.21 -9.15
N ALA A 487 19.88 -26.95 -9.55
CA ALA A 487 20.61 -25.77 -9.06
C ALA A 487 20.50 -25.57 -7.53
N GLY A 488 19.63 -26.31 -6.84
CA GLY A 488 19.42 -26.21 -5.40
C GLY A 488 18.51 -25.06 -5.01
N TYR A 489 17.49 -24.79 -5.82
CA TYR A 489 16.56 -23.70 -5.66
C TYR A 489 15.17 -24.10 -6.19
N TYR A 490 14.14 -23.32 -5.86
CA TYR A 490 12.81 -23.54 -6.42
C TYR A 490 12.67 -22.90 -7.79
N SER A 491 11.98 -23.59 -8.70
CA SER A 491 11.46 -23.06 -9.95
C SER A 491 10.56 -21.87 -9.66
N LEU A 492 10.61 -20.82 -10.50
CA LEU A 492 9.65 -19.71 -10.41
C LEU A 492 8.22 -20.19 -10.71
N ALA A 493 8.08 -21.01 -11.74
CA ALA A 493 6.80 -21.47 -12.25
C ALA A 493 6.94 -22.78 -13.03
N LEU A 494 5.84 -23.49 -13.25
CA LEU A 494 5.71 -24.53 -14.28
C LEU A 494 4.84 -23.98 -15.42
N ASP A 495 5.15 -24.35 -16.66
CA ASP A 495 4.35 -23.98 -17.82
C ASP A 495 3.19 -24.97 -18.11
N GLY A 496 2.53 -24.73 -19.25
CA GLY A 496 1.47 -25.59 -19.77
C GLY A 496 1.85 -27.07 -19.85
N GLU A 497 3.08 -27.41 -20.20
CA GLU A 497 3.54 -28.80 -20.30
C GLU A 497 4.13 -29.33 -18.98
N GLY A 498 4.14 -28.50 -17.93
CA GLY A 498 4.72 -28.83 -16.63
C GLY A 498 6.24 -28.68 -16.57
N ALA A 499 6.86 -28.05 -17.58
CA ALA A 499 8.29 -27.81 -17.58
C ALA A 499 8.65 -26.63 -16.66
N PRO A 500 9.68 -26.76 -15.82
CA PRO A 500 10.03 -25.74 -14.84
C PRO A 500 10.76 -24.55 -15.45
N SER A 501 10.46 -23.35 -14.94
CA SER A 501 11.30 -22.17 -15.13
C SER A 501 12.56 -22.26 -14.27
N THR A 502 13.73 -22.22 -14.92
CA THR A 502 15.03 -22.20 -14.27
C THR A 502 15.46 -20.81 -13.77
N ALA A 503 14.59 -19.80 -13.87
CA ALA A 503 14.89 -18.45 -13.40
C ALA A 503 14.93 -18.38 -11.86
N LEU A 504 15.92 -17.65 -11.32
CA LEU A 504 16.10 -17.50 -9.88
C LEU A 504 15.51 -16.16 -9.43
N THR A 505 14.53 -16.24 -8.55
CA THR A 505 13.73 -15.10 -8.09
C THR A 505 13.56 -15.08 -6.57
N SER A 506 13.02 -13.99 -6.05
CA SER A 506 12.67 -13.85 -4.63
C SER A 506 11.50 -14.76 -4.20
N ASN A 507 10.69 -15.29 -5.13
CA ASN A 507 9.50 -16.11 -4.84
C ASN A 507 9.80 -17.35 -3.99
N GLY A 508 11.04 -17.87 -4.01
CA GLY A 508 11.48 -18.92 -3.10
C GLY A 508 11.27 -18.56 -1.62
N GLY A 509 11.40 -17.28 -1.25
CA GLY A 509 11.11 -16.78 0.11
C GLY A 509 9.65 -16.93 0.50
N HIS A 510 8.72 -16.81 -0.45
CA HIS A 510 7.30 -17.04 -0.23
C HIS A 510 7.00 -18.54 0.00
N ALA A 511 7.71 -19.44 -0.69
CA ALA A 511 7.63 -20.87 -0.41
C ALA A 511 8.10 -21.21 1.02
N LEU A 512 9.12 -20.50 1.52
CA LEU A 512 9.55 -20.63 2.91
C LEU A 512 8.49 -20.07 3.87
N TRP A 513 7.92 -18.91 3.59
CA TRP A 513 6.89 -18.31 4.43
C TRP A 513 5.65 -19.21 4.57
N GLY A 514 5.16 -19.77 3.45
CA GLY A 514 4.06 -20.74 3.46
C GLY A 514 4.42 -22.08 4.12
N GLY A 515 5.71 -22.38 4.28
CA GLY A 515 6.18 -23.52 5.05
C GLY A 515 6.13 -24.87 4.31
N ILE A 516 5.90 -24.85 3.00
CA ILE A 516 5.85 -26.05 2.17
C ILE A 516 7.25 -26.67 1.96
N ALA A 517 8.31 -25.87 2.13
CA ALA A 517 9.68 -26.29 1.87
C ALA A 517 10.21 -27.32 2.87
N GLU A 518 10.97 -28.30 2.39
CA GLU A 518 11.72 -29.21 3.26
C GLU A 518 12.84 -28.44 4.00
N PRO A 519 13.15 -28.76 5.27
CA PRO A 519 14.15 -28.01 6.05
C PRO A 519 15.52 -27.89 5.36
N HIS A 520 16.00 -28.97 4.73
CA HIS A 520 17.29 -28.96 4.03
C HIS A 520 17.25 -28.14 2.73
N GLN A 521 16.11 -28.11 2.04
CA GLN A 521 15.90 -27.28 0.83
C GLN A 521 15.84 -25.80 1.22
N ALA A 522 15.14 -25.47 2.30
CA ALA A 522 15.04 -24.12 2.82
C ALA A 522 16.42 -23.50 3.09
N LEU A 523 17.32 -24.24 3.75
CA LEU A 523 18.69 -23.77 4.00
C LEU A 523 19.47 -23.51 2.70
N ARG A 524 19.23 -24.26 1.62
CA ARG A 524 19.85 -24.01 0.31
C ARG A 524 19.29 -22.75 -0.36
N VAL A 525 17.97 -22.57 -0.29
CA VAL A 525 17.27 -21.38 -0.81
C VAL A 525 17.80 -20.11 -0.12
N VAL A 526 17.86 -20.09 1.21
CA VAL A 526 18.36 -18.96 2.00
C VAL A 526 19.80 -18.59 1.61
N ARG A 527 20.69 -19.59 1.54
CA ARG A 527 22.09 -19.38 1.13
C ARG A 527 22.19 -18.83 -0.29
N ARG A 528 21.29 -19.22 -1.19
CA ARG A 528 21.27 -18.75 -2.58
C ARG A 528 20.74 -17.31 -2.69
N MET A 529 19.70 -16.97 -1.93
CA MET A 529 19.14 -15.62 -1.86
C MET A 529 20.12 -14.61 -1.27
N SER A 530 21.00 -15.05 -0.36
CA SER A 530 22.01 -14.21 0.28
C SER A 530 23.21 -13.87 -0.61
N LYS A 531 23.27 -14.39 -1.84
CA LYS A 531 24.35 -14.09 -2.80
C LYS A 531 24.16 -12.71 -3.43
N LYS A 532 25.25 -12.04 -3.80
CA LYS A 532 25.28 -10.64 -4.27
C LYS A 532 24.43 -10.36 -5.52
N ASP A 533 24.14 -11.37 -6.32
CA ASP A 533 23.30 -11.27 -7.51
C ASP A 533 21.81 -11.23 -7.15
N MET A 534 21.40 -11.85 -6.03
CA MET A 534 20.05 -11.78 -5.47
C MET A 534 19.91 -10.66 -4.44
N PHE A 535 20.88 -10.52 -3.53
CA PHE A 535 20.90 -9.51 -2.48
C PHE A 535 21.72 -8.29 -2.92
N SER A 536 21.06 -7.14 -3.11
CA SER A 536 21.67 -5.91 -3.61
C SER A 536 22.48 -5.15 -2.55
N GLY A 537 22.34 -5.49 -1.28
CA GLY A 537 22.77 -4.67 -0.15
C GLY A 537 21.70 -3.69 0.35
N TRP A 538 20.63 -3.49 -0.44
CA TRP A 538 19.40 -2.79 -0.04
C TRP A 538 18.21 -3.73 0.20
N GLY A 539 18.32 -4.97 -0.26
CA GLY A 539 17.31 -6.02 -0.12
C GLY A 539 17.50 -7.10 -1.19
N LEU A 540 16.59 -8.05 -1.19
CA LEU A 540 16.44 -9.09 -2.21
C LEU A 540 15.80 -8.49 -3.45
N ARG A 541 16.43 -8.73 -4.60
CA ARG A 541 15.91 -8.41 -5.93
C ARG A 541 14.82 -9.40 -6.32
N THR A 542 13.84 -8.94 -7.09
CA THR A 542 12.82 -9.82 -7.65
C THR A 542 13.38 -10.87 -8.61
N LEU A 543 14.49 -10.57 -9.28
CA LEU A 543 15.18 -11.43 -10.24
C LEU A 543 16.70 -11.32 -10.05
N THR A 544 17.40 -12.46 -10.13
CA THR A 544 18.87 -12.47 -10.08
C THR A 544 19.48 -11.54 -11.12
N SER A 545 20.53 -10.80 -10.73
CA SER A 545 21.28 -9.96 -11.65
C SER A 545 22.09 -10.74 -12.70
N ALA A 546 22.11 -12.08 -12.63
CA ALA A 546 22.71 -12.95 -13.64
C ALA A 546 21.74 -13.30 -14.79
N SER A 547 20.45 -12.97 -14.66
CA SER A 547 19.45 -13.23 -15.72
C SER A 547 19.67 -12.32 -16.93
N PRO A 548 19.50 -12.81 -18.16
CA PRO A 548 19.50 -11.97 -19.37
C PRO A 548 18.42 -10.87 -19.37
N ARG A 549 17.33 -11.07 -18.61
CA ARG A 549 16.23 -10.10 -18.45
C ARG A 549 16.39 -9.19 -17.24
N PHE A 550 17.48 -9.30 -16.48
CA PHE A 550 17.68 -8.44 -15.32
C PHE A 550 17.70 -6.97 -15.74
N ASN A 551 16.84 -6.19 -15.11
CA ASN A 551 16.83 -4.75 -15.18
C ASN A 551 16.68 -4.21 -13.75
N PRO A 552 17.67 -3.49 -13.19
CA PRO A 552 17.56 -2.93 -11.83
C PRO A 552 16.44 -1.89 -11.72
N GLN A 553 15.90 -1.40 -12.84
CA GLN A 553 14.75 -0.50 -12.91
C GLN A 553 13.51 -1.18 -13.52
N GLY A 554 13.54 -2.50 -13.75
CA GLY A 554 12.38 -3.23 -14.26
C GLY A 554 11.45 -3.60 -13.11
N TYR A 555 10.16 -3.27 -13.24
CA TYR A 555 9.16 -3.34 -12.18
C TYR A 555 9.17 -4.67 -11.40
N HIS A 556 9.22 -5.81 -12.10
CA HIS A 556 9.43 -7.15 -11.51
C HIS A 556 10.70 -7.86 -11.98
N LEU A 557 11.60 -7.15 -12.66
CA LEU A 557 12.80 -7.72 -13.31
C LEU A 557 14.12 -7.41 -12.60
N GLY A 558 14.08 -6.95 -11.35
CA GLY A 558 15.31 -6.72 -10.59
C GLY A 558 15.20 -5.71 -9.46
N THR A 559 14.10 -4.97 -9.37
CA THR A 559 13.80 -4.03 -8.28
C THR A 559 13.71 -4.74 -6.93
N VAL A 560 13.70 -3.96 -5.85
CA VAL A 560 13.54 -4.42 -4.47
C VAL A 560 12.19 -3.93 -3.96
N TRP A 561 11.39 -4.88 -3.46
CA TRP A 561 10.06 -4.62 -2.92
C TRP A 561 10.06 -4.88 -1.40
N PRO A 562 9.69 -3.90 -0.56
CA PRO A 562 9.67 -4.10 0.89
C PRO A 562 8.78 -5.25 1.35
N HIS A 563 7.61 -5.44 0.73
CA HIS A 563 6.67 -6.50 1.12
C HIS A 563 7.26 -7.91 0.85
N ASP A 564 7.80 -8.16 -0.34
CA ASP A 564 8.48 -9.40 -0.75
C ASP A 564 9.63 -9.73 0.22
N ASN A 565 10.43 -8.71 0.56
CA ASN A 565 11.53 -8.86 1.51
C ASN A 565 11.04 -9.18 2.93
N SER A 566 9.92 -8.60 3.39
CA SER A 566 9.32 -8.93 4.68
C SER A 566 8.78 -10.36 4.74
N ILE A 567 8.21 -10.84 3.63
CA ILE A 567 7.73 -12.23 3.49
C ILE A 567 8.92 -13.20 3.51
N ALA A 568 9.96 -12.91 2.74
CA ALA A 568 11.19 -13.70 2.76
C ALA A 568 11.83 -13.74 4.15
N ALA A 569 11.88 -12.60 4.87
CA ALA A 569 12.39 -12.54 6.24
C ALA A 569 11.57 -13.43 7.20
N MET A 570 10.24 -13.41 7.13
CA MET A 570 9.40 -14.32 7.92
C MET A 570 9.62 -15.79 7.52
N GLY A 571 9.84 -16.06 6.24
CA GLY A 571 10.27 -17.37 5.75
C GLY A 571 11.61 -17.81 6.37
N PHE A 572 12.61 -16.92 6.43
CA PHE A 572 13.90 -17.20 7.05
C PHE A 572 13.75 -17.51 8.55
N LYS A 573 12.88 -16.76 9.24
CA LYS A 573 12.55 -17.03 10.65
C LYS A 573 11.99 -18.43 10.84
N ARG A 574 11.05 -18.86 10.00
CA ARG A 574 10.42 -20.20 10.11
C ARG A 574 11.45 -21.33 10.06
N TYR A 575 12.56 -21.15 9.34
CA TYR A 575 13.61 -22.16 9.15
C TYR A 575 14.92 -21.91 9.92
N GLY A 576 14.91 -21.07 10.95
CA GLY A 576 16.08 -20.87 11.82
C GLY A 576 17.24 -20.12 11.15
N CYS A 577 16.91 -19.17 10.27
CA CYS A 577 17.87 -18.33 9.54
C CYS A 577 17.79 -16.87 10.02
N GLU A 578 17.85 -16.66 11.34
CA GLU A 578 17.70 -15.34 11.98
C GLU A 578 18.79 -14.35 11.54
N ARG A 579 20.00 -14.84 11.22
CA ARG A 579 21.09 -14.00 10.71
C ARG A 579 20.73 -13.38 9.36
N GLU A 580 20.21 -14.17 8.42
CA GLU A 580 19.79 -13.71 7.10
C GLU A 580 18.54 -12.84 7.19
N LEU A 581 17.62 -13.13 8.12
CA LEU A 581 16.51 -12.23 8.46
C LEU A 581 17.04 -10.86 8.90
N ASN A 582 17.99 -10.81 9.84
CA ASN A 582 18.55 -9.55 10.33
C ASN A 582 19.34 -8.82 9.25
N GLN A 583 19.93 -9.53 8.29
CA GLN A 583 20.56 -8.93 7.11
C GLN A 583 19.54 -8.19 6.22
N VAL A 584 18.39 -8.82 5.95
CA VAL A 584 17.29 -8.18 5.17
C VAL A 584 16.68 -7.02 5.95
N ALA A 585 16.41 -7.20 7.24
CA ALA A 585 15.85 -6.16 8.10
C ALA A 585 16.77 -4.92 8.15
N THR A 586 18.07 -5.12 8.31
CA THR A 586 19.07 -4.04 8.32
C THR A 586 19.14 -3.32 6.97
N ALA A 587 19.03 -4.04 5.85
CA ALA A 587 19.07 -3.45 4.53
C ALA A 587 17.87 -2.52 4.26
N LEU A 588 16.66 -2.93 4.66
CA LEU A 588 15.46 -2.10 4.56
C LEU A 588 15.48 -0.94 5.56
N PHE A 589 16.02 -1.17 6.78
CA PHE A 589 16.21 -0.13 7.79
C PHE A 589 17.13 0.99 7.28
N ASP A 590 18.23 0.61 6.62
CA ASP A 590 19.11 1.58 5.97
C ASP A 590 18.45 2.24 4.76
N ALA A 591 17.63 1.52 3.99
CA ALA A 591 16.90 2.10 2.86
C ALA A 591 15.91 3.18 3.33
N ALA A 592 15.20 2.95 4.45
CA ALA A 592 14.24 3.91 5.01
C ALA A 592 14.89 5.26 5.34
N LYS A 593 16.17 5.29 5.73
CA LYS A 593 16.91 6.54 5.99
C LYS A 593 17.01 7.45 4.77
N ALA A 594 16.97 6.88 3.57
CA ALA A 594 17.15 7.60 2.32
C ALA A 594 15.83 8.09 1.69
N PHE A 595 14.68 7.63 2.19
CA PHE A 595 13.38 8.04 1.67
C PHE A 595 12.73 9.09 2.57
N PRO A 596 12.05 10.11 1.98
CA PRO A 596 11.34 11.13 2.75
C PRO A 596 10.39 10.53 3.79
N TYR A 597 10.35 11.14 4.98
CA TYR A 597 9.52 10.73 6.11
C TYR A 597 9.75 9.28 6.58
N TYR A 598 10.89 8.68 6.21
CA TYR A 598 11.20 7.26 6.47
C TYR A 598 10.22 6.28 5.85
N ARG A 599 9.49 6.74 4.81
CA ARG A 599 8.44 5.99 4.13
C ARG A 599 9.06 5.16 3.02
N LEU A 600 9.15 3.85 3.23
CA LEU A 600 9.51 2.94 2.15
C LEU A 600 8.46 3.02 1.02
N PRO A 601 8.89 3.23 -0.23
CA PRO A 601 7.97 3.23 -1.38
C PRO A 601 7.48 1.81 -1.70
N GLU A 602 6.52 1.70 -2.60
CA GLU A 602 6.08 0.45 -3.22
C GLU A 602 7.27 -0.45 -3.63
N LEU A 603 8.24 0.14 -4.34
CA LEU A 603 9.49 -0.49 -4.74
C LEU A 603 10.59 0.56 -4.97
N PHE A 604 11.83 0.09 -5.03
CA PHE A 604 12.98 0.89 -5.47
C PHE A 604 13.98 0.05 -6.28
N GLY A 605 14.95 0.72 -6.91
CA GLY A 605 15.87 0.10 -7.86
C GLY A 605 16.77 -0.99 -7.25
N GLY A 606 17.00 -2.04 -8.03
CA GLY A 606 17.85 -3.19 -7.72
C GLY A 606 19.35 -2.97 -7.83
N THR A 607 19.80 -1.73 -8.03
CA THR A 607 21.21 -1.40 -8.17
C THR A 607 21.98 -1.81 -6.91
N PRO A 608 23.19 -2.41 -7.03
CA PRO A 608 24.01 -2.72 -5.86
C PRO A 608 24.26 -1.48 -4.98
N ARG A 609 24.32 -1.68 -3.66
CA ARG A 609 24.69 -0.64 -2.70
C ARG A 609 26.08 -0.09 -3.04
N SER A 610 26.14 1.22 -3.27
CA SER A 610 27.38 1.95 -3.59
C SER A 610 27.95 2.66 -2.36
N ALA A 611 29.14 3.25 -2.51
CA ALA A 611 29.78 4.07 -1.48
C ALA A 611 28.99 5.35 -1.12
N HIS A 612 27.98 5.73 -1.92
CA HIS A 612 27.12 6.88 -1.64
C HIS A 612 25.93 6.55 -0.72
N HIS A 613 25.76 5.27 -0.33
CA HIS A 613 24.75 4.81 0.64
C HIS A 613 23.32 5.33 0.38
N ALA A 614 22.90 5.43 -0.89
CA ALA A 614 21.53 5.73 -1.27
C ALA A 614 20.96 4.68 -2.25
N PRO A 615 19.73 4.15 -2.04
CA PRO A 615 19.01 3.38 -3.03
C PRO A 615 18.53 4.27 -4.18
N VAL A 616 18.39 3.71 -5.37
CA VAL A 616 17.85 4.44 -6.54
C VAL A 616 16.33 4.44 -6.46
N PRO A 617 15.62 5.58 -6.34
CA PRO A 617 14.17 5.60 -6.29
C PRO A 617 13.54 5.17 -7.61
N TYR A 618 12.39 4.49 -7.56
CA TYR A 618 11.63 4.13 -8.76
C TYR A 618 10.74 5.31 -9.19
N PRO A 619 10.75 5.74 -10.47
CA PRO A 619 10.14 7.00 -10.91
C PRO A 619 8.66 7.17 -10.57
N VAL A 620 7.88 6.09 -10.65
CA VAL A 620 6.42 6.14 -10.55
C VAL A 620 5.87 5.33 -9.37
N ALA A 621 6.70 4.95 -8.41
CA ALA A 621 6.28 4.12 -7.27
C ALA A 621 5.27 4.86 -6.39
N CYS A 622 4.25 4.13 -5.93
CA CYS A 622 3.32 4.67 -4.92
C CYS A 622 4.04 4.91 -3.59
N ARG A 623 3.70 6.03 -2.95
CA ARG A 623 4.32 6.47 -1.68
C ARG A 623 3.32 7.34 -0.90
N PRO A 624 2.41 6.72 -0.12
CA PRO A 624 2.54 5.39 0.48
C PRO A 624 1.98 4.22 -0.36
N GLN A 625 2.39 3.01 0.01
CA GLN A 625 1.84 1.73 -0.45
C GLN A 625 1.63 0.81 0.76
N ALA A 626 0.46 0.18 0.88
CA ALA A 626 0.01 -0.51 2.08
C ALA A 626 0.89 -1.71 2.46
N TRP A 627 1.19 -2.62 1.52
CA TRP A 627 2.05 -3.79 1.82
C TRP A 627 3.52 -3.43 2.08
N ALA A 628 3.96 -2.24 1.66
CA ALA A 628 5.29 -1.71 1.99
C ALA A 628 5.29 -1.13 3.41
N ALA A 629 4.22 -0.41 3.77
CA ALA A 629 3.99 0.04 5.14
C ALA A 629 3.86 -1.14 6.13
N GLY A 630 3.30 -2.27 5.70
CA GLY A 630 3.23 -3.51 6.48
C GLY A 630 4.56 -4.30 6.60
N ALA A 631 5.61 -3.92 5.88
CA ALA A 631 6.87 -4.68 5.86
C ALA A 631 7.58 -4.71 7.24
N PHE A 632 7.77 -3.56 7.89
CA PHE A 632 8.40 -3.51 9.22
C PHE A 632 7.53 -4.11 10.34
N PRO A 633 6.20 -3.95 10.36
CA PRO A 633 5.33 -4.74 11.21
C PRO A 633 5.64 -6.25 11.17
N LEU A 634 5.71 -6.85 9.98
CA LEU A 634 5.99 -8.28 9.84
C LEU A 634 7.44 -8.65 10.19
N ILE A 635 8.41 -7.83 9.79
CA ILE A 635 9.83 -8.04 10.14
C ILE A 635 10.02 -7.99 11.65
N THR A 636 9.35 -7.06 12.34
CA THR A 636 9.41 -6.95 13.80
C THR A 636 8.83 -8.19 14.45
N GLN A 637 7.67 -8.67 13.98
CA GLN A 637 7.11 -9.95 14.45
C GLN A 637 8.11 -11.11 14.31
N ALA A 638 8.82 -11.16 13.18
CA ALA A 638 9.80 -12.20 12.89
C ALA A 638 11.04 -12.09 13.80
N ILE A 639 11.58 -10.88 14.02
CA ILE A 639 12.70 -10.60 14.94
C ILE A 639 12.34 -11.05 16.35
N LEU A 640 11.18 -10.61 16.85
CA LEU A 640 10.69 -10.90 18.21
C LEU A 640 10.22 -12.36 18.39
N GLY A 641 10.03 -13.09 17.29
CA GLY A 641 9.67 -14.50 17.29
C GLY A 641 8.23 -14.79 17.71
N LEU A 642 7.31 -13.85 17.52
CA LEU A 642 5.93 -14.00 17.97
C LEU A 642 5.16 -15.02 17.10
N CYS A 643 4.77 -16.14 17.70
CA CYS A 643 4.00 -17.19 17.05
C CYS A 643 2.82 -17.61 17.95
N PRO A 644 1.58 -17.20 17.63
CA PRO A 644 0.42 -17.44 18.50
C PRO A 644 -0.20 -18.83 18.29
N ASP A 645 -0.89 -19.28 19.31
CA ASP A 645 -1.82 -20.39 19.32
C ASP A 645 -2.95 -20.07 20.31
N ALA A 646 -3.75 -19.06 19.95
CA ALA A 646 -4.86 -18.58 20.77
C ALA A 646 -5.90 -19.66 21.11
N PRO A 647 -6.26 -20.61 20.21
CA PRO A 647 -7.18 -21.69 20.57
C PRO A 647 -6.70 -22.53 21.76
N ASN A 648 -5.39 -22.72 21.90
CA ASN A 648 -4.77 -23.42 23.04
C ASN A 648 -4.26 -22.46 24.12
N LYS A 649 -4.53 -21.16 24.02
CA LYS A 649 -4.09 -20.11 24.95
C LYS A 649 -2.57 -20.06 25.11
N ARG A 650 -1.83 -20.15 24.01
CA ARG A 650 -0.36 -20.09 24.02
C ARG A 650 0.18 -19.00 23.11
N LEU A 651 1.30 -18.42 23.52
CA LEU A 651 2.18 -17.62 22.69
C LEU A 651 3.58 -18.21 22.73
N TYR A 652 4.08 -18.64 21.59
CA TYR A 652 5.45 -19.08 21.45
C TYR A 652 6.36 -17.91 21.05
N LEU A 653 7.48 -17.78 21.74
CA LEU A 653 8.58 -16.86 21.45
C LEU A 653 9.70 -17.69 20.80
N VAL A 654 9.66 -17.78 19.48
CA VAL A 654 10.55 -18.65 18.71
C VAL A 654 11.86 -17.93 18.47
N ARG A 655 12.98 -18.41 19.03
CA ARG A 655 14.36 -17.92 18.79
C ARG A 655 14.46 -16.39 18.55
N PRO A 656 14.06 -15.53 19.51
CA PRO A 656 14.17 -14.08 19.33
C PRO A 656 15.63 -13.67 19.13
N VAL A 657 15.93 -12.87 18.11
CA VAL A 657 17.30 -12.40 17.82
C VAL A 657 17.24 -10.96 17.31
N LEU A 658 17.57 -10.01 18.18
CA LEU A 658 17.61 -8.59 17.82
C LEU A 658 18.81 -8.28 16.91
N PRO A 659 18.66 -7.40 15.91
CA PRO A 659 19.76 -6.95 15.06
C PRO A 659 20.70 -5.98 15.80
N ASP A 660 21.91 -5.77 15.27
CA ASP A 660 22.96 -4.96 15.93
C ASP A 660 22.57 -3.49 16.21
N TRP A 661 21.61 -2.95 15.46
CA TRP A 661 21.11 -1.58 15.64
C TRP A 661 19.97 -1.48 16.68
N LEU A 662 19.59 -2.59 17.33
CA LEU A 662 18.48 -2.66 18.27
C LEU A 662 18.90 -3.44 19.52
N ARG A 663 19.02 -2.76 20.67
CA ARG A 663 19.43 -3.41 21.92
C ARG A 663 18.26 -3.71 22.83
N GLU A 664 17.25 -2.84 22.87
CA GLU A 664 16.10 -3.00 23.76
C GLU A 664 14.79 -2.82 23.00
N VAL A 665 13.81 -3.68 23.28
CA VAL A 665 12.45 -3.58 22.75
C VAL A 665 11.44 -3.85 23.86
N GLN A 666 10.60 -2.86 24.15
CA GLN A 666 9.43 -2.99 25.00
C GLN A 666 8.18 -3.07 24.13
N VAL A 667 7.36 -4.09 24.36
CA VAL A 667 6.11 -4.32 23.63
C VAL A 667 4.97 -4.44 24.63
N HIS A 668 3.94 -3.61 24.50
CA HIS A 668 2.80 -3.60 25.41
C HIS A 668 1.49 -3.86 24.68
N GLY A 669 0.68 -4.76 25.25
CA GLY A 669 -0.69 -5.01 24.84
C GLY A 669 -0.82 -5.96 23.65
N VAL A 670 0.15 -6.87 23.43
CA VAL A 670 0.01 -7.92 22.40
C VAL A 670 -1.19 -8.79 22.75
N ARG A 671 -2.18 -8.87 21.87
CA ARG A 671 -3.41 -9.63 22.10
C ARG A 671 -3.29 -11.04 21.54
N VAL A 672 -3.53 -12.05 22.36
CA VAL A 672 -3.64 -13.46 21.95
C VAL A 672 -4.93 -14.03 22.54
N GLY A 673 -5.89 -14.32 21.67
CA GLY A 673 -7.25 -14.63 22.08
C GLY A 673 -7.87 -13.47 22.87
N ARG A 674 -8.32 -13.77 24.09
CA ARG A 674 -8.85 -12.77 25.04
C ARG A 674 -7.80 -12.22 26.00
N ALA A 675 -6.59 -12.76 25.97
CA ALA A 675 -5.49 -12.33 26.84
C ALA A 675 -4.65 -11.24 26.18
N THR A 676 -3.92 -10.49 27.01
CA THR A 676 -2.89 -9.56 26.57
C THR A 676 -1.59 -9.81 27.30
N VAL A 677 -0.46 -9.60 26.63
CA VAL A 677 0.88 -9.76 27.19
C VAL A 677 1.75 -8.55 26.90
N ASP A 678 2.58 -8.20 27.87
CA ASP A 678 3.63 -7.21 27.75
C ASP A 678 4.99 -7.92 27.82
N LEU A 679 5.90 -7.62 26.89
CA LEU A 679 7.18 -8.29 26.70
C LEU A 679 8.33 -7.28 26.69
N TYR A 680 9.49 -7.71 27.16
CA TYR A 680 10.74 -6.98 27.08
C TYR A 680 11.81 -7.85 26.44
N TYR A 681 12.56 -7.29 25.51
CA TYR A 681 13.67 -7.95 24.84
C TYR A 681 14.93 -7.12 25.05
N GLU A 682 16.05 -7.79 25.32
CA GLU A 682 17.35 -7.15 25.48
C GLU A 682 18.42 -7.95 24.73
N ARG A 683 19.33 -7.25 24.06
CA ARG A 683 20.51 -7.83 23.41
C ARG A 683 21.76 -7.39 24.16
N ASP A 684 22.49 -8.36 24.68
CA ASP A 684 23.73 -8.13 25.42
C ASP A 684 24.89 -7.68 24.50
N ASP A 685 26.04 -7.37 25.11
CA ASP A 685 27.27 -6.99 24.39
C ASP A 685 27.86 -8.14 23.54
N GLN A 686 27.50 -9.39 23.84
CA GLN A 686 27.93 -10.57 23.08
C GLN A 686 27.01 -10.89 21.89
N GLY A 687 25.88 -10.19 21.79
CA GLY A 687 24.88 -10.36 20.75
C GLY A 687 23.84 -11.45 21.01
N VAL A 688 23.74 -11.91 22.24
CA VAL A 688 22.67 -12.81 22.69
C VAL A 688 21.44 -11.98 23.02
N SER A 689 20.28 -12.42 22.51
CA SER A 689 18.99 -11.79 22.84
C SER A 689 18.25 -12.60 23.89
N GLU A 690 17.83 -11.93 24.95
CA GLU A 690 16.98 -12.48 25.99
C GLU A 690 15.58 -11.87 25.92
N VAL A 691 14.58 -12.58 26.44
CA VAL A 691 13.20 -12.11 26.50
C VAL A 691 12.61 -12.35 27.88
N GLY A 692 12.00 -11.30 28.43
CA GLY A 692 11.25 -11.31 29.68
C GLY A 692 9.76 -11.07 29.43
N VAL A 693 8.92 -11.75 30.19
CA VAL A 693 7.48 -11.49 30.25
C VAL A 693 7.24 -10.49 31.37
N LEU A 694 6.76 -9.29 31.03
CA LEU A 694 6.55 -8.20 31.99
C LEU A 694 5.19 -8.34 32.70
N ASP A 695 4.14 -8.63 31.93
CA ASP A 695 2.78 -8.78 32.44
C ASP A 695 1.96 -9.71 31.52
N VAL A 696 1.05 -10.50 32.12
CA VAL A 696 0.07 -11.31 31.40
C VAL A 696 -1.30 -11.07 32.03
N ARG A 697 -2.20 -10.51 31.23
CA ARG A 697 -3.59 -10.22 31.64
C ARG A 697 -4.52 -11.17 30.90
N GLY A 698 -5.12 -12.11 31.64
CA GLY A 698 -5.95 -13.18 31.08
C GLY A 698 -5.28 -14.54 31.21
N ASP A 699 -5.88 -15.57 30.61
CA ASP A 699 -5.37 -16.94 30.62
C ASP A 699 -4.53 -17.19 29.36
N LEU A 700 -3.21 -17.08 29.50
CA LEU A 700 -2.23 -17.24 28.42
C LEU A 700 -0.91 -17.81 28.96
N GLN A 701 -0.43 -18.87 28.34
CA GLN A 701 0.92 -19.40 28.57
C GLN A 701 1.89 -18.83 27.53
N VAL A 702 3.05 -18.36 27.98
CA VAL A 702 4.12 -17.85 27.11
C VAL A 702 5.31 -18.79 27.19
N ASP A 703 5.72 -19.36 26.06
CA ASP A 703 6.79 -20.36 25.98
C ASP A 703 7.90 -19.90 25.04
N ILE A 704 9.16 -19.95 25.48
CA ILE A 704 10.32 -19.73 24.61
C ILE A 704 10.71 -21.07 23.98
N VAL A 705 10.86 -21.12 22.65
CA VAL A 705 11.10 -22.37 21.92
C VAL A 705 12.17 -22.24 20.85
N ASP A 706 12.92 -23.32 20.65
CA ASP A 706 13.99 -23.41 19.64
C ASP A 706 13.49 -23.83 18.25
N GLN A 707 12.24 -24.29 18.12
CA GLN A 707 11.68 -24.77 16.87
C GLN A 707 10.38 -24.03 16.56
N TRP A 708 10.16 -23.75 15.27
CA TRP A 708 8.89 -23.18 14.83
C TRP A 708 7.78 -24.23 15.02
N PRO A 709 6.68 -23.93 15.72
CA PRO A 709 5.56 -24.86 15.90
C PRO A 709 4.98 -25.30 14.56
N ARG A 710 4.71 -26.60 14.40
CA ARG A 710 4.23 -27.22 13.13
C ARG A 710 2.72 -27.36 13.07
#